data_AF-A0A1T4WG30-F1
#
_entry.id   AF-A0A1T4WG30-F1
#
_cell.length_a   1.000
_cell.length_b   1.000
_cell.length_c   1.000
_cell.angle_alpha   90.00
_cell.angle_beta   90.00
_cell.angle_gamma   90.00
#
_symmetry.space_group_name_H-M   'P 1'
#
loop_
_entity.id
_entity.type
_entity.pdbx_description
1 polymer ?
#
loop_
_entity_poly.entity_id
_entity_poly.type
_entity_poly.pdbx_seq_one_letter_code
_entity_poly.pdbx_strand_id
1 'polypeptide(L)'
;MKNARDRHDVRTPLRYVIFALTLALLFAISGCAKKSLPSYGDPVPRADTATLDTRDAQAAWDAKDYARSEMLYMHLLDHGTLSPDEKKTALYRLGRSAVEIQHPHIALDALDQLSRLDPASRKTWEWHSIFADALLSQGKRGAAQDHLRALTDNTSYTWELRTKAAVALALQQWQARDFDDSLRELDSFYAAAPEPVEQSQAGLERQLAEALHELATPTLNGLEQVTPAERRFAFPYSVLQLEKARRLAADSASWPRAWNLFTELNRDGQFADKNLVARSMAPFMENRAKSTGGVALALPLSGPYSEIGWKIVRGAGVAQWKILMAGGQMDIRTVNTESPDWMDQIKALPKGYSVVGGPLRTAKFKQLEKSGMLANRPFFSFLPSLGSATEGEDAWRFFPSQKDQLRVLLNLAVDNLDMHSLGVLYPDEKYGARLSELFSQAAADRLAHVAGSTSYPPGQPTKWGKSVRNFLAQARSDSGAQRLQAVFLPDSWETARQLVPQLFYYDEDRLLILGPSLWAQGLEHDKNIEARYFRLAVFPSAWWPENPSAPAQTLRTELEQDASGRADLWTAIGYDFIRLAERLGQIEEPSATDVNRALQGAQEMDWSMAPLEWTYDGKASQQLFLFRPTEDGYRPIDPELLSRRILRIRALHDKREVLRRQAEIDDLQKALDKKPSDKTLKQRVQALKIQLESRLEEMSSAQ
;
A
#
# COMPACT_ATOMS: atom_id res chain seq x y z
N MET A 1 -41.67 -28.35 36.75
CA MET A 1 -41.41 -29.65 37.41
C MET A 1 -40.00 -30.07 37.05
N LYS A 2 -39.00 -30.33 37.89
CA LYS A 2 -38.74 -30.43 39.34
C LYS A 2 -37.27 -29.96 39.50
N ASN A 3 -36.92 -28.97 40.31
CA ASN A 3 -36.64 -28.98 41.76
C ASN A 3 -35.56 -29.95 42.27
N ALA A 4 -34.44 -29.36 42.72
CA ALA A 4 -33.66 -29.66 43.94
C ALA A 4 -32.61 -28.51 44.09
N ARG A 5 -32.73 -27.49 44.95
CA ARG A 5 -32.71 -27.36 46.42
C ARG A 5 -31.45 -27.90 47.12
N ASP A 6 -30.58 -26.96 47.52
CA ASP A 6 -29.90 -26.80 48.83
C ASP A 6 -28.70 -25.84 48.63
N ARG A 7 -28.30 -24.89 49.49
CA ARG A 7 -28.69 -24.36 50.80
C ARG A 7 -28.02 -22.98 50.92
N HIS A 8 -28.65 -22.07 51.67
CA HIS A 8 -28.07 -20.78 52.08
C HIS A 8 -26.81 -20.96 52.93
N ASP A 9 -25.79 -20.11 52.69
CA ASP A 9 -24.92 -19.66 53.77
C ASP A 9 -24.64 -18.16 53.63
N VAL A 10 -25.21 -17.40 54.57
CA VAL A 10 -25.02 -15.97 54.77
C VAL A 10 -23.74 -15.83 55.57
N ARG A 11 -22.65 -15.41 54.94
CA ARG A 11 -21.48 -14.87 55.63
C ARG A 11 -20.59 -14.08 54.66
N THR A 12 -20.16 -12.91 55.14
CA THR A 12 -19.01 -12.10 54.69
C THR A 12 -19.20 -10.96 53.69
N PRO A 13 -19.87 -9.84 54.07
CA PRO A 13 -19.46 -8.50 53.66
C PRO A 13 -18.26 -8.00 54.51
N LEU A 14 -17.31 -8.89 54.85
CA LEU A 14 -16.21 -8.61 55.79
C LEU A 14 -14.81 -8.68 55.15
N ARG A 15 -14.68 -9.14 53.90
CA ARG A 15 -13.37 -9.28 53.23
C ARG A 15 -12.96 -8.04 52.41
N TYR A 16 -13.90 -7.22 51.96
CA TYR A 16 -13.60 -5.99 51.22
C TYR A 16 -13.33 -4.78 52.13
N VAL A 17 -13.81 -4.80 53.37
CA VAL A 17 -13.51 -3.76 54.38
C VAL A 17 -12.10 -3.93 54.96
N ILE A 18 -11.59 -5.17 55.04
CA ILE A 18 -10.26 -5.46 55.61
C ILE A 18 -9.13 -5.11 54.62
N PHE A 19 -9.34 -5.24 53.30
CA PHE A 19 -8.32 -4.92 52.30
C PHE A 19 -8.18 -3.40 52.06
N ALA A 20 -9.25 -2.63 52.28
CA ALA A 20 -9.21 -1.17 52.22
C ALA A 20 -8.56 -0.53 53.46
N LEU A 21 -8.57 -1.23 54.62
CA LEU A 21 -7.94 -0.77 55.86
C LEU A 21 -6.45 -1.11 55.98
N THR A 22 -5.94 -2.11 55.25
CA THR A 22 -4.51 -2.47 55.28
C THR A 22 -3.64 -1.66 54.33
N LEU A 23 -4.21 -1.02 53.29
CA LEU A 23 -3.45 -0.10 52.41
C LEU A 23 -3.38 1.33 52.98
N ALA A 24 -4.31 1.70 53.86
CA ALA A 24 -4.33 3.00 54.56
C ALA A 24 -3.38 3.05 55.78
N LEU A 25 -2.83 1.92 56.23
CA LEU A 25 -1.97 1.84 57.43
C LEU A 25 -0.46 1.82 57.14
N LEU A 26 -0.03 1.97 55.88
CA LEU A 26 1.39 1.91 55.47
C LEU A 26 2.04 3.27 55.12
N PHE A 27 1.31 4.39 55.21
CA PHE A 27 1.89 5.73 54.98
C PHE A 27 2.00 6.62 56.23
N ALA A 28 1.64 6.11 57.41
CA ALA A 28 1.85 6.79 58.68
C ALA A 28 2.88 6.02 59.50
N ILE A 29 4.16 6.39 59.37
CA ILE A 29 5.21 6.47 60.40
C ILE A 29 6.55 6.62 59.66
N SER A 30 7.00 7.87 59.52
CA SER A 30 8.42 8.22 59.46
C SER A 30 8.61 9.56 60.15
N GLY A 31 8.91 9.49 61.44
CA GLY A 31 9.95 10.30 62.08
C GLY A 31 9.66 11.77 62.40
N CYS A 32 9.16 12.01 63.60
CA CYS A 32 9.11 13.30 64.27
C CYS A 32 10.49 13.95 64.47
N ALA A 33 10.60 15.26 64.23
CA ALA A 33 11.62 16.12 64.81
C ALA A 33 10.97 17.22 65.67
N LYS A 34 11.58 17.44 66.84
CA LYS A 34 11.08 18.18 68.01
C LYS A 34 10.83 19.67 67.74
N LYS A 35 9.72 20.15 68.32
CA LYS A 35 9.32 21.55 68.47
C LYS A 35 10.28 22.29 69.42
N SER A 36 10.98 23.31 68.94
CA SER A 36 11.61 24.35 69.76
C SER A 36 10.90 25.69 69.48
N LEU A 37 10.50 26.37 70.55
CA LEU A 37 9.92 27.71 70.54
C LEU A 37 11.00 28.72 70.13
N PRO A 38 10.69 29.76 69.32
CA PRO A 38 11.64 30.84 69.09
C PRO A 38 11.76 31.72 70.34
N SER A 39 12.99 31.78 70.85
CA SER A 39 13.47 32.80 71.76
C SER A 39 13.32 34.19 71.15
N TYR A 40 12.89 35.17 71.93
CA TYR A 40 13.22 36.57 71.67
C TYR A 40 14.74 36.71 71.81
N GLY A 41 15.43 37.26 70.80
CA GLY A 41 16.88 37.41 70.81
C GLY A 41 17.41 38.03 69.52
N ASP A 42 17.63 39.34 69.61
CA ASP A 42 18.42 40.24 68.75
C ASP A 42 17.99 40.51 67.29
N PRO A 43 18.21 41.75 66.83
CA PRO A 43 17.47 42.33 65.71
C PRO A 43 17.93 41.71 64.40
N VAL A 44 16.95 41.28 63.60
CA VAL A 44 17.16 40.99 62.18
C VAL A 44 17.89 42.20 61.57
N PRO A 45 19.02 42.01 60.86
CA PRO A 45 19.69 43.09 60.16
C PRO A 45 18.64 43.77 59.28
N ARG A 46 18.60 45.11 59.29
CA ARG A 46 17.89 45.88 58.27
C ARG A 46 18.23 45.21 56.94
N ALA A 47 17.22 44.71 56.24
CA ALA A 47 17.38 44.40 54.84
C ALA A 47 17.82 45.71 54.20
N ASP A 48 19.10 45.79 53.87
CA ASP A 48 19.61 46.79 52.97
C ASP A 48 18.66 46.82 51.78
N THR A 49 18.24 48.02 51.42
CA THR A 49 17.44 48.33 50.23
C THR A 49 18.21 47.85 49.00
N ALA A 50 18.15 46.55 48.72
CA ALA A 50 18.45 46.00 47.42
C ALA A 50 17.43 46.64 46.49
N THR A 51 17.90 47.55 45.64
CA THR A 51 17.11 48.16 44.58
C THR A 51 16.42 47.03 43.82
N LEU A 52 15.11 46.89 44.01
CA LEU A 52 14.29 45.91 43.31
C LEU A 52 14.46 46.14 41.81
N ASP A 53 15.10 45.18 41.13
CA ASP A 53 15.38 45.27 39.70
C ASP A 53 14.13 44.84 38.92
N THR A 54 13.81 45.57 37.85
CA THR A 54 12.82 45.18 36.83
C THR A 54 12.94 43.72 36.38
N ARG A 55 14.16 43.16 36.42
CA ARG A 55 14.45 41.76 36.12
C ARG A 55 13.74 40.77 37.04
N ASP A 56 13.59 41.07 38.32
CA ASP A 56 12.92 40.15 39.26
C ASP A 56 11.41 40.07 38.99
N ALA A 57 10.80 41.22 38.70
CA ALA A 57 9.37 41.28 38.32
C ALA A 57 9.13 40.60 36.97
N GLN A 58 10.04 40.80 36.02
CA GLN A 58 10.03 40.11 34.72
C GLN A 58 10.16 38.60 34.90
N ALA A 59 11.10 38.14 35.74
CA ALA A 59 11.30 36.72 36.00
C ALA A 59 10.07 36.06 36.63
N ALA A 60 9.40 36.75 37.58
CA ALA A 60 8.15 36.26 38.16
C ALA A 60 7.02 36.16 37.11
N TRP A 61 6.92 37.16 36.22
CA TRP A 61 5.97 37.15 35.11
C TRP A 61 6.24 36.01 34.13
N ASP A 62 7.50 35.83 33.71
CA ASP A 62 7.90 34.79 32.77
C ASP A 62 7.69 33.38 33.37
N ALA A 63 7.84 33.26 34.69
CA ALA A 63 7.54 32.04 35.44
C ALA A 63 6.04 31.79 35.67
N LYS A 64 5.15 32.71 35.25
CA LYS A 64 3.70 32.71 35.55
C LYS A 64 3.37 32.66 37.05
N ASP A 65 4.29 33.14 37.90
CA ASP A 65 4.03 33.34 39.32
C ASP A 65 3.28 34.67 39.48
N TYR A 66 1.98 34.64 39.18
CA TYR A 66 1.15 35.83 39.13
C TYR A 66 1.01 36.53 40.50
N ALA A 67 1.03 35.77 41.60
CA ALA A 67 1.00 36.32 42.95
C ALA A 67 2.26 37.15 43.25
N ARG A 68 3.44 36.60 42.94
CA ARG A 68 4.69 37.33 43.09
C ARG A 68 4.82 38.47 42.08
N SER A 69 4.37 38.25 40.85
CA SER A 69 4.39 39.25 39.78
C SER A 69 3.57 40.48 40.14
N GLU A 70 2.35 40.31 40.66
CA GLU A 70 1.52 41.42 41.15
C GLU A 70 2.26 42.25 42.20
N MET A 71 2.78 41.60 43.26
CA MET A 71 3.49 42.29 44.34
C MET A 71 4.70 43.07 43.82
N LEU A 72 5.51 42.47 42.94
CA LEU A 72 6.72 43.09 42.43
C LEU A 72 6.42 44.26 41.48
N TYR A 73 5.43 44.13 40.59
CA TYR A 73 5.04 45.23 39.72
C TYR A 73 4.36 46.37 40.47
N MET A 74 3.55 46.07 41.49
CA MET A 74 2.96 47.09 42.35
C MET A 74 4.06 47.89 43.08
N HIS A 75 5.05 47.20 43.67
CA HIS A 75 6.21 47.86 44.30
C HIS A 75 7.03 48.70 43.30
N LEU A 76 7.27 48.19 42.09
CA LEU A 76 8.01 48.93 41.05
C LEU A 76 7.25 50.18 40.57
N LEU A 77 5.93 50.15 40.54
CA LEU A 77 5.10 51.31 40.19
C LEU A 77 5.06 52.36 41.29
N ASP A 78 5.05 51.93 42.55
CA ASP A 78 4.99 52.82 43.73
C ASP A 78 6.35 53.44 44.08
N HIS A 79 7.45 52.71 43.87
CA HIS A 79 8.78 53.07 44.39
C HIS A 79 9.90 53.01 43.35
N GLY A 80 9.67 52.44 42.18
CA GLY A 80 10.68 52.29 41.13
C GLY A 80 10.81 53.53 40.23
N THR A 81 12.03 53.77 39.73
CA THR A 81 12.28 54.76 38.67
C THR A 81 12.09 54.14 37.30
N LEU A 82 10.83 54.02 36.88
CA LEU A 82 10.46 53.46 35.56
C LEU A 82 10.31 54.57 34.51
N SER A 83 10.82 54.33 33.31
CA SER A 83 10.50 55.13 32.12
C SER A 83 9.02 55.00 31.74
N PRO A 84 8.47 55.91 30.90
CA PRO A 84 7.07 55.83 30.48
C PRO A 84 6.68 54.48 29.87
N ASP A 85 7.55 53.87 29.05
CA ASP A 85 7.26 52.58 28.39
C ASP A 85 7.36 51.40 29.37
N GLU A 86 8.29 51.46 30.33
CA GLU A 86 8.36 50.48 31.41
C GLU A 86 7.14 50.56 32.33
N LYS A 87 6.62 51.77 32.60
CA LYS A 87 5.37 51.95 33.35
C LYS A 87 4.17 51.34 32.63
N LYS A 88 4.06 51.53 31.31
CA LYS A 88 2.99 50.88 30.52
C LYS A 88 3.06 49.36 30.63
N THR A 89 4.26 48.81 30.47
CA THR A 89 4.51 47.36 30.58
C THR A 89 4.18 46.84 31.98
N ALA A 90 4.62 47.55 33.02
CA ALA A 90 4.36 47.19 34.41
C ALA A 90 2.86 47.23 34.73
N LEU A 91 2.12 48.26 34.28
CA LEU A 91 0.67 48.37 34.49
C LEU A 91 -0.10 47.26 33.76
N TYR A 92 0.28 46.94 32.51
CA TYR A 92 -0.32 45.82 31.78
C TYR A 92 -0.12 44.50 32.54
N ARG A 93 1.12 44.22 32.96
CA ARG A 93 1.45 42.98 33.68
C ARG A 93 0.82 42.91 35.05
N LEU A 94 0.79 44.02 35.79
CA LEU A 94 0.05 44.12 37.04
C LEU A 94 -1.42 43.77 36.83
N GLY A 95 -2.05 44.37 35.81
CA GLY A 95 -3.45 44.12 35.49
C GLY A 95 -3.74 42.66 35.16
N ARG A 96 -2.91 42.03 34.33
CA ARG A 96 -3.07 40.61 33.99
C ARG A 96 -2.81 39.71 35.20
N SER A 97 -1.74 39.92 35.95
CA SER A 97 -1.42 39.13 37.14
C SER A 97 -2.55 39.20 38.17
N ALA A 98 -3.12 40.40 38.38
CA ALA A 98 -4.24 40.60 39.29
C ALA A 98 -5.52 39.87 38.84
N VAL A 99 -5.79 39.76 37.54
CA VAL A 99 -6.90 38.95 37.04
C VAL A 99 -6.70 37.46 37.36
N GLU A 100 -5.50 36.93 37.08
CA GLU A 100 -5.18 35.51 37.27
C GLU A 100 -5.30 35.06 38.73
N ILE A 101 -5.02 35.97 39.68
CA ILE A 101 -5.16 35.69 41.11
C ILE A 101 -6.46 36.25 41.74
N GLN A 102 -7.44 36.61 40.91
CA GLN A 102 -8.78 37.04 41.34
C GLN A 102 -8.81 38.33 42.19
N HIS A 103 -7.93 39.29 41.88
CA HIS A 103 -7.91 40.65 42.44
C HIS A 103 -8.44 41.68 41.43
N PRO A 104 -9.75 41.66 41.08
CA PRO A 104 -10.27 42.46 39.97
C PRO A 104 -10.22 43.97 40.21
N HIS A 105 -10.19 44.43 41.46
CA HIS A 105 -10.06 45.86 41.77
C HIS A 105 -8.68 46.40 41.40
N ILE A 106 -7.62 45.64 41.69
CA ILE A 106 -6.24 45.99 41.31
C ILE A 106 -6.10 45.98 39.79
N ALA A 107 -6.71 44.99 39.12
CA ALA A 107 -6.71 44.93 37.67
C ALA A 107 -7.37 46.15 37.02
N LEU A 108 -8.54 46.56 37.51
CA LEU A 108 -9.27 47.71 36.99
C LEU A 108 -8.54 49.03 37.25
N ASP A 109 -7.90 49.19 38.42
CA ASP A 109 -7.10 50.37 38.73
C ASP A 109 -5.86 50.46 37.81
N ALA A 110 -5.15 49.34 37.62
CA ALA A 110 -4.02 49.26 36.72
C ALA A 110 -4.41 49.61 35.26
N LEU A 111 -5.58 49.15 34.80
CA LEU A 111 -6.12 49.49 33.48
C LEU A 111 -6.53 50.97 33.36
N ASP A 112 -7.08 51.57 34.41
CA ASP A 112 -7.41 52.99 34.42
C ASP A 112 -6.14 53.84 34.32
N GLN A 113 -5.14 53.54 35.15
CA GLN A 113 -3.82 54.17 35.11
C GLN A 113 -3.15 54.00 33.75
N LEU A 114 -3.19 52.80 33.17
CA LEU A 114 -2.64 52.52 31.84
C LEU A 114 -3.33 53.37 30.78
N SER A 115 -4.66 53.52 30.86
CA SER A 115 -5.42 54.30 29.88
C SER A 115 -5.21 55.81 29.98
N ARG A 116 -4.83 56.33 31.16
CA ARG A 116 -4.43 57.73 31.34
C ARG A 116 -3.02 57.98 30.79
N LEU A 117 -2.11 57.03 30.98
CA LEU A 117 -0.74 57.09 30.49
C LEU A 117 -0.63 56.86 28.98
N ASP A 118 -1.48 55.98 28.45
CA ASP A 118 -1.55 55.62 27.04
C ASP A 118 -3.03 55.48 26.59
N PRO A 119 -3.67 56.56 26.13
CA PRO A 119 -5.05 56.49 25.65
C PRO A 119 -5.27 55.53 24.47
N ALA A 120 -4.22 55.20 23.71
CA ALA A 120 -4.32 54.26 22.60
C ALA A 120 -4.48 52.81 23.07
N SER A 121 -4.12 52.49 24.32
CA SER A 121 -4.32 51.16 24.91
C SER A 121 -5.79 50.70 24.90
N ARG A 122 -6.74 51.64 24.95
CA ARG A 122 -8.19 51.36 24.82
C ARG A 122 -8.64 50.90 23.43
N LYS A 123 -7.72 50.77 22.47
CA LYS A 123 -7.97 50.22 21.13
C LYS A 123 -7.29 48.86 20.94
N THR A 124 -6.67 48.30 21.98
CA THR A 124 -5.93 47.05 21.88
C THR A 124 -6.64 45.92 22.62
N TRP A 125 -6.39 44.68 22.20
CA TRP A 125 -7.03 43.50 22.79
C TRP A 125 -6.55 43.23 24.21
N GLU A 126 -5.29 43.56 24.48
CA GLU A 126 -4.61 43.42 25.75
C GLU A 126 -5.36 44.12 26.88
N TRP A 127 -5.85 45.34 26.63
CA TRP A 127 -6.66 46.08 27.59
C TRP A 127 -8.03 45.44 27.78
N HIS A 128 -8.72 45.13 26.67
CA HIS A 128 -10.10 44.64 26.71
C HIS A 128 -10.24 43.24 27.28
N SER A 129 -9.27 42.36 27.07
CA SER A 129 -9.26 41.03 27.67
C SER A 129 -9.12 41.10 29.19
N ILE A 130 -8.16 41.87 29.73
CA ILE A 130 -8.04 42.07 31.19
C ILE A 130 -9.34 42.66 31.76
N PHE A 131 -9.95 43.63 31.07
CA PHE A 131 -11.19 44.24 31.53
C PHE A 131 -12.35 43.24 31.58
N ALA A 132 -12.54 42.45 30.52
CA ALA A 132 -13.57 41.41 30.47
C ALA A 132 -13.34 40.35 31.55
N ASP A 133 -12.10 39.90 31.74
CA ASP A 133 -11.73 38.91 32.75
C ASP A 133 -11.94 39.46 34.17
N ALA A 134 -11.62 40.74 34.43
CA ALA A 134 -11.87 41.38 35.71
C ALA A 134 -13.38 41.47 36.04
N LEU A 135 -14.24 41.71 35.03
CA LEU A 135 -15.69 41.67 35.19
C LEU A 135 -16.18 40.25 35.52
N LEU A 136 -15.63 39.24 34.84
CA LEU A 136 -15.94 37.84 35.11
C LEU A 136 -15.53 37.42 36.53
N SER A 137 -14.35 37.84 37.00
CA SER A 137 -13.87 37.62 38.37
C SER A 137 -14.76 38.30 39.43
N GLN A 138 -15.50 39.35 39.06
CA GLN A 138 -16.53 39.97 39.92
C GLN A 138 -17.91 39.28 39.82
N GLY A 139 -18.04 38.20 39.07
CA GLY A 139 -19.32 37.54 38.79
C GLY A 139 -20.24 38.32 37.83
N LYS A 140 -19.74 39.39 37.19
CA LYS A 140 -20.51 40.26 36.29
C LYS A 140 -20.49 39.74 34.84
N ARG A 141 -20.91 38.48 34.63
CA ARG A 141 -20.86 37.83 33.31
C ARG A 141 -21.63 38.59 32.23
N GLY A 142 -22.83 39.07 32.52
CA GLY A 142 -23.63 39.84 31.55
C GLY A 142 -22.89 41.10 31.08
N ALA A 143 -22.32 41.88 32.01
CA ALA A 143 -21.54 43.06 31.67
C ALA A 143 -20.28 42.75 30.82
N ALA A 144 -19.63 41.61 31.08
CA ALA A 144 -18.50 41.16 30.27
C ALA A 144 -18.93 40.80 28.84
N GLN A 145 -20.06 40.10 28.69
CA GLN A 145 -20.64 39.76 27.37
C GLN A 145 -21.07 41.01 26.61
N ASP A 146 -21.76 41.95 27.27
CA ASP A 146 -22.18 43.22 26.67
C ASP A 146 -20.97 44.04 26.19
N HIS A 147 -19.90 44.07 26.99
CA HIS A 147 -18.67 44.74 26.62
C HIS A 147 -18.01 44.11 25.39
N LEU A 148 -17.86 42.77 25.35
CA LEU A 148 -17.28 42.07 24.21
C LEU A 148 -18.13 42.24 22.94
N ARG A 149 -19.46 42.15 23.07
CA ARG A 149 -20.40 42.39 21.96
C ARG A 149 -20.28 43.80 21.41
N ALA A 150 -20.19 44.81 22.27
CA ALA A 150 -20.00 46.19 21.86
C ALA A 150 -18.69 46.40 21.06
N LEU A 151 -17.64 45.64 21.37
CA LEU A 151 -16.41 45.65 20.58
C LEU A 151 -16.61 45.00 19.20
N THR A 152 -17.26 43.83 19.16
CA THR A 152 -17.53 43.10 17.92
C THR A 152 -18.37 43.92 16.93
N ASP A 153 -19.37 44.64 17.42
CA ASP A 153 -20.34 45.40 16.61
C ASP A 153 -19.80 46.77 16.16
N ASN A 154 -18.83 47.33 16.88
CA ASN A 154 -18.32 48.66 16.58
C ASN A 154 -17.27 48.63 15.45
N THR A 155 -17.71 49.04 14.26
CA THR A 155 -16.89 49.08 13.03
C THR A 155 -15.76 50.11 13.04
N SER A 156 -15.70 50.99 14.04
CA SER A 156 -14.55 51.90 14.22
C SER A 156 -13.29 51.20 14.74
N TYR A 157 -13.42 49.97 15.27
CA TYR A 157 -12.30 49.14 15.69
C TYR A 157 -11.76 48.29 14.54
N THR A 158 -10.48 47.90 14.67
CA THR A 158 -9.83 47.04 13.68
C THR A 158 -10.50 45.66 13.62
N TRP A 159 -10.47 45.04 12.44
CA TRP A 159 -11.00 43.68 12.26
C TRP A 159 -10.37 42.67 13.22
N GLU A 160 -9.07 42.81 13.50
CA GLU A 160 -8.35 41.96 14.44
C GLU A 160 -8.93 42.06 15.86
N LEU A 161 -9.18 43.28 16.37
CA LEU A 161 -9.75 43.47 17.69
C LEU A 161 -11.15 42.86 17.76
N ARG A 162 -11.97 43.13 16.74
CA ARG A 162 -13.35 42.62 16.64
C ARG A 162 -13.38 41.08 16.56
N THR A 163 -12.42 40.48 15.86
CA THR A 163 -12.24 39.03 15.75
C THR A 163 -11.91 38.41 17.11
N LYS A 164 -10.94 38.98 17.84
CA LYS A 164 -10.60 38.51 19.20
C LYS A 164 -11.78 38.66 20.16
N ALA A 165 -12.51 39.76 20.08
CA ALA A 165 -13.72 39.98 20.88
C ALA A 165 -14.84 38.99 20.55
N ALA A 166 -15.09 38.71 19.26
CA ALA A 166 -16.11 37.76 18.82
C ALA A 166 -15.81 36.32 19.32
N VAL A 167 -14.56 35.87 19.18
CA VAL A 167 -14.15 34.55 19.68
C VAL A 167 -14.23 34.48 21.20
N ALA A 168 -13.80 35.53 21.91
CA ALA A 168 -13.92 35.57 23.37
C ALA A 168 -15.38 35.57 23.85
N LEU A 169 -16.26 36.31 23.18
CA LEU A 169 -17.70 36.30 23.45
C LEU A 169 -18.28 34.90 23.27
N ALA A 170 -17.92 34.22 22.18
CA ALA A 170 -18.36 32.86 21.91
C ALA A 170 -17.91 31.87 22.99
N LEU A 171 -16.64 31.93 23.40
CA LEU A 171 -16.13 31.10 24.51
C LEU A 171 -16.94 31.31 25.81
N GLN A 172 -17.30 32.55 26.13
CA GLN A 172 -18.11 32.87 27.30
C GLN A 172 -19.54 32.34 27.19
N GLN A 173 -20.16 32.43 26.01
CA GLN A 173 -21.49 31.87 25.73
C GLN A 173 -21.48 30.34 25.83
N TRP A 174 -20.46 29.68 25.30
CA TRP A 174 -20.33 28.23 25.36
C TRP A 174 -20.13 27.71 26.79
N GLN A 175 -19.43 28.44 27.65
CA GLN A 175 -19.38 28.12 29.09
C GLN A 175 -20.77 28.19 29.75
N ALA A 176 -21.64 29.09 29.27
CA ALA A 176 -23.03 29.18 29.70
C ALA A 176 -23.97 28.18 29.00
N ARG A 177 -23.43 27.30 28.13
CA ARG A 177 -24.15 26.33 27.28
C ARG A 177 -25.09 26.96 26.25
N ASP A 178 -24.82 28.20 25.87
CA ASP A 178 -25.50 28.89 24.79
C ASP A 178 -24.76 28.62 23.48
N PHE A 179 -25.00 27.44 22.89
CA PHE A 179 -24.24 26.94 21.75
C PHE A 179 -24.80 27.43 20.41
N ASP A 180 -26.10 27.21 20.16
CA ASP A 180 -26.73 27.50 18.87
C ASP A 180 -26.66 28.98 18.49
N ASP A 181 -27.02 29.88 19.42
CA ASP A 181 -27.05 31.32 19.15
C ASP A 181 -25.63 31.84 18.93
N SER A 182 -24.69 31.40 19.76
CA SER A 182 -23.28 31.75 19.64
C SER A 182 -22.66 31.31 18.31
N LEU A 183 -22.94 30.08 17.84
CA LEU A 183 -22.43 29.59 16.55
C LEU A 183 -23.05 30.35 15.37
N ARG A 184 -24.33 30.73 15.45
CA ARG A 184 -24.99 31.58 14.44
C ARG A 184 -24.43 33.01 14.42
N GLU A 185 -24.11 33.57 15.59
CA GLU A 185 -23.45 34.88 15.70
C GLU A 185 -22.05 34.86 15.06
N LEU A 186 -21.27 33.80 15.30
CA LEU A 186 -19.96 33.61 14.65
C LEU A 186 -20.10 33.46 13.12
N ASP A 187 -21.03 32.64 12.63
CA ASP A 187 -21.30 32.48 11.20
C ASP A 187 -21.65 33.84 10.54
N SER A 188 -22.52 34.61 11.20
CA SER A 188 -22.92 35.95 10.74
C SER A 188 -21.75 36.93 10.73
N PHE A 189 -20.89 36.90 11.76
CA PHE A 189 -19.69 37.71 11.83
C PHE A 189 -18.68 37.35 10.73
N TYR A 190 -18.48 36.05 10.46
CA TYR A 190 -17.62 35.55 9.39
C TYR A 190 -18.12 35.96 7.98
N ALA A 191 -19.43 35.95 7.77
CA ALA A 191 -20.04 36.44 6.53
C ALA A 191 -19.89 37.96 6.34
N ALA A 192 -19.75 38.72 7.42
CA ALA A 192 -19.56 40.17 7.41
C ALA A 192 -18.07 40.62 7.37
N ALA A 193 -17.16 39.71 7.03
CA ALA A 193 -15.73 39.98 6.95
C ALA A 193 -15.41 41.11 5.94
N PRO A 194 -14.56 42.09 6.31
CA PRO A 194 -14.17 43.18 5.41
C PRO A 194 -13.16 42.73 4.35
N GLU A 195 -13.06 43.48 3.26
CA GLU A 195 -12.05 43.25 2.23
C GLU A 195 -10.60 43.45 2.74
N PRO A 196 -9.64 42.59 2.34
CA PRO A 196 -9.82 41.39 1.51
C PRO A 196 -10.54 40.27 2.27
N VAL A 197 -11.69 39.83 1.77
CA VAL A 197 -12.61 38.92 2.52
C VAL A 197 -11.92 37.63 2.94
N GLU A 198 -11.20 36.99 2.01
CA GLU A 198 -10.50 35.72 2.27
C GLU A 198 -9.44 35.86 3.37
N GLN A 199 -8.71 36.98 3.42
CA GLN A 199 -7.69 37.21 4.44
C GLN A 199 -8.32 37.46 5.83
N SER A 200 -9.42 38.22 5.86
CA SER A 200 -10.19 38.52 7.07
C SER A 200 -10.82 37.26 7.66
N GLN A 201 -11.41 36.42 6.81
CA GLN A 201 -11.98 35.12 7.17
C GLN A 201 -10.91 34.12 7.65
N ALA A 202 -9.78 34.03 6.94
CA ALA A 202 -8.63 33.21 7.34
C ALA A 202 -8.06 33.64 8.71
N GLY A 203 -8.11 34.93 9.03
CA GLY A 203 -7.75 35.46 10.35
C GLY A 203 -8.67 34.93 11.45
N LEU A 204 -9.99 35.00 11.22
CA LEU A 204 -11.00 34.51 12.17
C LEU A 204 -10.94 32.98 12.35
N GLU A 205 -10.76 32.21 11.28
CA GLU A 205 -10.57 30.75 11.35
C GLU A 205 -9.38 30.37 12.24
N ARG A 206 -8.23 31.05 12.07
CA ARG A 206 -7.04 30.81 12.90
C ARG A 206 -7.29 31.17 14.36
N GLN A 207 -7.91 32.32 14.63
CA GLN A 207 -8.20 32.76 15.99
C GLN A 207 -9.14 31.79 16.70
N LEU A 208 -10.15 31.27 15.99
CA LEU A 208 -11.07 30.27 16.52
C LEU A 208 -10.36 28.92 16.75
N ALA A 209 -9.56 28.45 15.79
CA ALA A 209 -8.80 27.20 15.93
C ALA A 209 -7.87 27.22 17.14
N GLU A 210 -7.20 28.35 17.39
CA GLU A 210 -6.34 28.55 18.56
C GLU A 210 -7.14 28.54 19.87
N ALA A 211 -8.27 29.25 19.92
CA ALA A 211 -9.15 29.27 21.08
C ALA A 211 -9.72 27.89 21.44
N LEU A 212 -10.02 27.06 20.44
CA LEU A 212 -10.55 25.71 20.64
C LEU A 212 -9.51 24.74 21.22
N HIS A 213 -8.23 25.02 21.09
CA HIS A 213 -7.15 24.17 21.62
C HIS A 213 -7.25 23.99 23.14
N GLU A 214 -7.56 25.08 23.84
CA GLU A 214 -7.66 25.15 25.31
C GLU A 214 -9.07 24.85 25.84
N LEU A 215 -10.05 24.64 24.95
CA LEU A 215 -11.44 24.43 25.36
C LEU A 215 -11.63 23.08 26.07
N ALA A 216 -12.38 23.05 27.16
CA ALA A 216 -12.68 21.83 27.89
C ALA A 216 -13.47 20.83 27.01
N THR A 217 -13.09 19.55 27.03
CA THR A 217 -13.72 18.47 26.24
C THR A 217 -15.24 18.37 26.40
N PRO A 218 -15.83 18.53 27.60
CA PRO A 218 -17.29 18.49 27.76
C PRO A 218 -18.02 19.60 26.97
N THR A 219 -17.43 20.79 26.89
CA THR A 219 -17.98 21.92 26.13
C THR A 219 -17.91 21.64 24.63
N LEU A 220 -16.78 21.13 24.14
CA LEU A 220 -16.61 20.74 22.74
C LEU A 220 -17.63 19.67 22.33
N ASN A 221 -17.85 18.65 23.16
CA ASN A 221 -18.88 17.62 22.90
C ASN A 221 -20.28 18.22 22.82
N GLY A 222 -20.58 19.26 23.60
CA GLY A 222 -21.85 19.99 23.51
C GLY A 222 -22.02 20.73 22.18
N LEU A 223 -20.95 21.38 21.70
CA LEU A 223 -20.92 22.05 20.40
C LEU A 223 -21.08 21.06 19.23
N GLU A 224 -20.51 19.85 19.35
CA GLU A 224 -20.68 18.81 18.34
C GLU A 224 -22.13 18.34 18.21
N GLN A 225 -22.88 18.26 19.33
CA GLN A 225 -24.27 17.80 19.31
C GLN A 225 -25.22 18.73 18.56
N VAL A 226 -24.90 20.03 18.53
CA VAL A 226 -25.69 21.06 17.84
C VAL A 226 -25.19 21.34 16.42
N THR A 227 -24.16 20.63 15.94
CA THR A 227 -23.59 20.82 14.60
C THR A 227 -24.50 20.21 13.52
N PRO A 228 -25.05 21.00 12.58
CA PRO A 228 -25.86 20.47 11.48
C PRO A 228 -25.02 19.65 10.50
N ALA A 229 -25.51 18.47 10.11
CA ALA A 229 -24.78 17.54 9.24
C ALA A 229 -24.44 18.15 7.88
N GLU A 230 -25.35 18.95 7.31
CA GLU A 230 -25.22 19.58 5.99
C GLU A 230 -24.21 20.73 5.99
N ARG A 231 -24.00 21.38 7.14
CA ARG A 231 -23.08 22.52 7.29
C ARG A 231 -21.77 22.15 7.98
N ARG A 232 -21.52 20.86 8.25
CA ARG A 232 -20.33 20.36 8.97
C ARG A 232 -19.00 20.79 8.38
N PHE A 233 -18.99 21.13 7.09
CA PHE A 233 -17.81 21.54 6.33
C PHE A 233 -17.72 23.06 6.08
N ALA A 234 -18.69 23.84 6.56
CA ALA A 234 -18.66 25.30 6.48
C ALA A 234 -18.32 25.89 7.86
N PHE A 235 -17.79 27.12 7.87
CA PHE A 235 -17.57 27.87 9.11
C PHE A 235 -18.90 28.05 9.89
N PRO A 236 -18.90 28.05 11.24
CA PRO A 236 -17.79 27.75 12.15
C PRO A 236 -17.54 26.26 12.37
N TYR A 237 -18.43 25.39 11.89
CA TYR A 237 -18.43 23.95 12.15
C TYR A 237 -17.19 23.24 11.58
N SER A 238 -16.68 23.68 10.43
CA SER A 238 -15.44 23.16 9.84
C SER A 238 -14.24 23.25 10.78
N VAL A 239 -14.15 24.35 11.56
CA VAL A 239 -13.08 24.56 12.53
C VAL A 239 -13.29 23.71 13.79
N LEU A 240 -14.54 23.47 14.20
CA LEU A 240 -14.88 22.52 15.28
C LEU A 240 -14.49 21.08 14.91
N GLN A 241 -14.81 20.65 13.68
CA GLN A 241 -14.41 19.33 13.18
C GLN A 241 -12.88 19.20 13.08
N LEU A 242 -12.18 20.28 12.72
CA LEU A 242 -10.72 20.28 12.69
C LEU A 242 -10.12 20.08 14.10
N GLU A 243 -10.67 20.74 15.12
CA GLU A 243 -10.24 20.52 16.51
C GLU A 243 -10.51 19.08 16.97
N LYS A 244 -11.67 18.52 16.60
CA LYS A 244 -11.98 17.11 16.84
C LYS A 244 -10.94 16.18 16.21
N ALA A 245 -10.59 16.40 14.94
CA ALA A 245 -9.56 15.64 14.25
C ALA A 245 -8.22 15.71 14.98
N ARG A 246 -7.83 16.92 15.41
CA ARG A 246 -6.60 17.16 16.19
C ARG A 246 -6.58 16.40 17.52
N ARG A 247 -7.68 16.40 18.27
CA ARG A 247 -7.78 15.67 19.55
C ARG A 247 -7.74 14.15 19.34
N LEU A 248 -8.40 13.64 18.32
CA LEU A 248 -8.31 12.23 17.94
C LEU A 248 -6.87 11.85 17.54
N ALA A 249 -6.16 12.75 16.86
CA ALA A 249 -4.80 12.49 16.38
C ALA A 249 -3.76 12.39 17.50
N ALA A 250 -4.05 12.94 18.68
CA ALA A 250 -3.19 12.87 19.86
C ALA A 250 -3.05 11.44 20.41
N ASP A 251 -4.05 10.59 20.19
CA ASP A 251 -4.02 9.18 20.52
C ASP A 251 -3.71 8.33 19.28
N SER A 252 -2.69 7.48 19.36
CA SER A 252 -2.32 6.58 18.27
C SER A 252 -3.40 5.56 17.92
N ALA A 253 -4.19 5.09 18.90
CA ALA A 253 -5.28 4.15 18.62
C ALA A 253 -6.43 4.80 17.84
N SER A 254 -6.60 6.11 18.01
CA SER A 254 -7.64 6.91 17.35
C SER A 254 -7.19 7.52 16.01
N TRP A 255 -5.94 7.27 15.59
CA TRP A 255 -5.37 7.86 14.37
C TRP A 255 -6.15 7.58 13.08
N PRO A 256 -6.62 6.35 12.77
CA PRO A 256 -7.36 6.13 11.53
C PRO A 256 -8.62 7.00 11.42
N ARG A 257 -9.30 7.23 12.55
CA ARG A 257 -10.47 8.12 12.62
C ARG A 257 -10.06 9.58 12.44
N ALA A 258 -8.96 9.99 13.06
CA ALA A 258 -8.41 11.33 12.92
C ALA A 258 -7.99 11.63 11.46
N TRP A 259 -7.30 10.69 10.82
CA TRP A 259 -6.85 10.78 9.44
C TRP A 259 -8.02 10.93 8.48
N ASN A 260 -9.04 10.06 8.59
CA ASN A 260 -10.24 10.17 7.77
C ASN A 260 -10.93 11.52 7.92
N LEU A 261 -10.99 12.05 9.15
CA LEU A 261 -11.59 13.36 9.38
C LEU A 261 -10.73 14.50 8.79
N PHE A 262 -9.40 14.43 8.92
CA PHE A 262 -8.49 15.39 8.27
C PHE A 262 -8.60 15.36 6.74
N THR A 263 -8.72 14.18 6.13
CA THR A 263 -8.84 14.05 4.67
C THR A 263 -10.20 14.52 4.16
N GLU A 264 -11.28 14.20 4.87
CA GLU A 264 -12.62 14.75 4.61
C GLU A 264 -12.61 16.28 4.68
N LEU A 265 -12.01 16.86 5.72
CA LEU A 265 -11.89 18.32 5.86
C LEU A 265 -11.00 18.95 4.80
N ASN A 266 -9.94 18.28 4.37
CA ASN A 266 -9.07 18.79 3.31
C ASN A 266 -9.76 18.77 1.94
N ARG A 267 -10.64 17.78 1.68
CA ARG A 267 -11.35 17.64 0.41
C ARG A 267 -12.61 18.50 0.34
N ASP A 268 -13.43 18.45 1.39
CA ASP A 268 -14.80 18.98 1.39
C ASP A 268 -14.93 20.26 2.23
N GLY A 269 -13.92 20.59 3.06
CA GLY A 269 -13.93 21.74 3.96
C GLY A 269 -13.82 23.08 3.25
N GLN A 270 -14.73 23.99 3.58
CA GLN A 270 -14.77 25.37 3.09
C GLN A 270 -13.95 26.27 4.01
N PHE A 271 -12.63 26.26 3.84
CA PHE A 271 -11.70 27.12 4.57
C PHE A 271 -11.22 28.30 3.71
N ALA A 272 -11.19 29.50 4.28
CA ALA A 272 -10.50 30.65 3.72
C ALA A 272 -8.98 30.50 3.87
N ASP A 273 -8.49 29.99 5.00
CA ASP A 273 -7.09 29.61 5.17
C ASP A 273 -6.83 28.19 4.60
N LYS A 274 -6.41 28.14 3.34
CA LYS A 274 -6.14 26.87 2.63
C LYS A 274 -5.09 25.97 3.30
N ASN A 275 -4.26 26.51 4.19
CA ASN A 275 -3.21 25.77 4.87
C ASN A 275 -3.59 25.34 6.29
N LEU A 276 -4.77 25.72 6.78
CA LEU A 276 -5.14 25.48 8.18
C LEU A 276 -5.18 23.99 8.51
N VAL A 277 -5.84 23.17 7.68
CA VAL A 277 -5.93 21.71 7.88
C VAL A 277 -4.53 21.08 7.84
N ALA A 278 -3.72 21.43 6.84
CA ALA A 278 -2.36 20.91 6.68
C ALA A 278 -1.46 21.25 7.88
N ARG A 279 -1.51 22.50 8.38
CA ARG A 279 -0.74 22.91 9.57
C ARG A 279 -1.21 22.21 10.84
N SER A 280 -2.51 21.98 11.02
CA SER A 280 -3.05 21.24 12.18
C SER A 280 -2.68 19.76 12.14
N MET A 281 -2.48 19.19 10.96
CA MET A 281 -2.13 17.78 10.77
C MET A 281 -0.62 17.51 10.85
N ALA A 282 0.23 18.48 10.45
CA ALA A 282 1.68 18.31 10.32
C ALA A 282 2.40 17.76 11.59
N PRO A 283 2.12 18.24 12.82
CA PRO A 283 2.79 17.75 14.03
C PRO A 283 2.59 16.24 14.28
N PHE A 284 1.48 15.69 13.79
CA PHE A 284 1.15 14.28 13.93
C PHE A 284 1.76 13.40 12.83
N MET A 285 2.12 13.99 11.69
CA MET A 285 2.80 13.29 10.61
C MET A 285 4.29 13.07 10.92
N GLU A 286 4.97 14.09 11.43
CA GLU A 286 6.43 14.07 11.62
C GLU A 286 6.90 13.02 12.64
N ASN A 287 6.11 12.80 13.70
CA ASN A 287 6.36 11.75 14.68
C ASN A 287 6.05 10.34 14.16
N ARG A 288 5.19 10.20 13.15
CA ARG A 288 4.77 8.90 12.59
C ARG A 288 5.57 8.49 11.35
N ALA A 289 6.10 9.45 10.59
CA ALA A 289 7.06 9.22 9.51
C ALA A 289 8.38 8.58 9.99
N LYS A 290 8.72 8.73 11.28
CA LYS A 290 9.83 8.01 11.92
C LYS A 290 9.51 6.53 12.25
N SER A 291 8.25 6.12 12.11
CA SER A 291 7.73 4.81 12.54
C SER A 291 7.09 3.99 11.39
N THR A 292 6.95 4.52 10.19
CA THR A 292 6.35 3.80 9.06
C THR A 292 7.38 2.93 8.35
N GLY A 293 7.06 1.65 8.16
CA GLY A 293 7.86 0.75 7.33
C GLY A 293 7.86 1.24 5.88
N GLY A 294 8.96 1.02 5.18
CA GLY A 294 9.12 1.33 3.76
C GLY A 294 9.52 0.09 2.97
N VAL A 295 9.46 0.19 1.64
CA VAL A 295 9.94 -0.86 0.74
C VAL A 295 10.86 -0.26 -0.28
N ALA A 296 11.96 -0.96 -0.55
CA ALA A 296 12.86 -0.59 -1.62
C ALA A 296 12.57 -1.40 -2.89
N LEU A 297 12.67 -0.75 -4.04
CA LEU A 297 12.60 -1.39 -5.35
C LEU A 297 13.92 -1.21 -6.08
N ALA A 298 14.69 -2.28 -6.23
CA ALA A 298 15.95 -2.30 -6.97
C ALA A 298 15.67 -2.64 -8.44
N LEU A 299 15.55 -1.62 -9.29
CA LEU A 299 15.08 -1.77 -10.68
C LEU A 299 16.06 -1.14 -11.68
N PRO A 300 16.15 -1.62 -12.93
CA PRO A 300 16.87 -0.92 -13.98
C PRO A 300 16.03 0.29 -14.43
N LEU A 301 16.38 1.49 -13.98
CA LEU A 301 15.64 2.73 -14.30
C LEU A 301 16.31 3.54 -15.43
N SER A 302 17.46 3.07 -15.91
CA SER A 302 18.17 3.58 -17.08
C SER A 302 18.68 2.43 -17.97
N GLY A 303 19.15 2.77 -19.17
CA GLY A 303 19.67 1.79 -20.13
C GLY A 303 18.58 0.95 -20.83
N PRO A 304 18.96 -0.17 -21.47
CA PRO A 304 18.09 -0.93 -22.37
C PRO A 304 16.83 -1.55 -21.71
N TYR A 305 16.84 -1.71 -20.38
CA TYR A 305 15.74 -2.31 -19.62
C TYR A 305 14.91 -1.28 -18.83
N SER A 306 15.16 0.02 -19.05
CA SER A 306 14.52 1.11 -18.31
C SER A 306 13.00 1.11 -18.40
N GLU A 307 12.45 0.79 -19.58
CA GLU A 307 11.01 0.73 -19.79
C GLU A 307 10.32 -0.26 -18.84
N ILE A 308 10.93 -1.45 -18.66
CA ILE A 308 10.42 -2.49 -17.75
C ILE A 308 10.49 -2.00 -16.30
N GLY A 309 11.60 -1.39 -15.89
CA GLY A 309 11.73 -0.83 -14.54
C GLY A 309 10.66 0.22 -14.24
N TRP A 310 10.41 1.14 -15.17
CA TRP A 310 9.37 2.16 -15.01
C TRP A 310 7.95 1.60 -15.01
N LYS A 311 7.67 0.51 -15.74
CA LYS A 311 6.38 -0.20 -15.64
C LYS A 311 6.13 -0.73 -14.23
N ILE A 312 7.13 -1.34 -13.61
CA ILE A 312 7.04 -1.81 -12.22
C ILE A 312 6.82 -0.65 -11.26
N VAL A 313 7.55 0.47 -11.42
CA VAL A 313 7.34 1.67 -10.58
C VAL A 313 5.92 2.21 -10.70
N ARG A 314 5.35 2.25 -11.91
CA ARG A 314 3.95 2.70 -12.10
C ARG A 314 2.95 1.79 -11.37
N GLY A 315 3.09 0.49 -11.50
CA GLY A 315 2.25 -0.46 -10.76
C GLY A 315 2.36 -0.31 -9.24
N ALA A 316 3.59 -0.14 -8.75
CA ALA A 316 3.87 0.12 -7.34
C ALA A 316 3.21 1.42 -6.84
N GLY A 317 3.21 2.48 -7.66
CA GLY A 317 2.52 3.74 -7.37
C GLY A 317 1.00 3.59 -7.23
N VAL A 318 0.36 2.78 -8.08
CA VAL A 318 -1.08 2.48 -7.95
C VAL A 318 -1.38 1.77 -6.63
N ALA A 319 -0.55 0.82 -6.22
CA ALA A 319 -0.72 0.13 -4.94
C ALA A 319 -0.52 1.10 -3.75
N GLN A 320 0.52 1.94 -3.80
CA GLN A 320 0.77 2.97 -2.80
C GLN A 320 -0.43 3.90 -2.64
N TRP A 321 -0.99 4.39 -3.75
CA TRP A 321 -2.18 5.23 -3.75
C TRP A 321 -3.37 4.53 -3.08
N LYS A 322 -3.64 3.26 -3.41
CA LYS A 322 -4.72 2.50 -2.78
C LYS A 322 -4.53 2.31 -1.28
N ILE A 323 -3.30 2.03 -0.83
CA ILE A 323 -2.98 1.90 0.60
C ILE A 323 -3.22 3.23 1.31
N LEU A 324 -2.77 4.35 0.73
CA LEU A 324 -2.98 5.70 1.28
C LEU A 324 -4.48 6.04 1.39
N MET A 325 -5.27 5.71 0.37
CA MET A 325 -6.73 5.91 0.39
C MET A 325 -7.46 5.03 1.41
N ALA A 326 -6.91 3.86 1.73
CA ALA A 326 -7.41 2.98 2.78
C ALA A 326 -6.95 3.38 4.20
N GLY A 327 -6.20 4.48 4.34
CA GLY A 327 -5.67 4.97 5.61
C GLY A 327 -4.37 4.29 6.06
N GLY A 328 -3.77 3.44 5.21
CA GLY A 328 -2.44 2.89 5.42
C GLY A 328 -1.33 3.89 5.04
N GLN A 329 -0.10 3.58 5.44
CA GLN A 329 1.08 4.37 5.06
C GLN A 329 2.15 3.43 4.52
N MET A 330 2.67 3.74 3.33
CA MET A 330 3.68 2.94 2.65
C MET A 330 4.65 3.88 1.92
N ASP A 331 5.91 3.89 2.35
CA ASP A 331 6.96 4.61 1.65
C ASP A 331 7.69 3.69 0.66
N ILE A 332 7.91 4.18 -0.56
CA ILE A 332 8.54 3.40 -1.63
C ILE A 332 9.81 4.12 -2.06
N ARG A 333 10.95 3.44 -1.92
CA ARG A 333 12.25 3.94 -2.37
C ARG A 333 12.76 3.16 -3.56
N THR A 334 12.81 3.81 -4.71
CA THR A 334 13.39 3.20 -5.92
C THR A 334 14.90 3.38 -5.96
N VAL A 335 15.64 2.30 -6.23
CA VAL A 335 17.09 2.29 -6.44
C VAL A 335 17.39 1.83 -7.86
N ASN A 336 18.12 2.65 -8.63
CA ASN A 336 18.49 2.30 -10.00
C ASN A 336 19.66 1.32 -10.02
N THR A 337 19.41 0.05 -10.38
CA THR A 337 20.45 -1.00 -10.43
C THR A 337 21.50 -0.77 -11.49
N GLU A 338 21.27 0.10 -12.46
CA GLU A 338 22.27 0.47 -13.47
C GLU A 338 23.23 1.58 -13.01
N SER A 339 22.95 2.21 -11.86
CA SER A 339 23.88 3.16 -11.24
C SER A 339 25.09 2.43 -10.65
N PRO A 340 26.33 2.97 -10.74
CA PRO A 340 27.52 2.33 -10.14
C PRO A 340 27.44 2.16 -8.62
N ASP A 341 26.76 3.07 -7.93
CA ASP A 341 26.64 3.17 -6.46
C ASP A 341 25.36 2.51 -5.90
N TRP A 342 24.60 1.77 -6.73
CA TRP A 342 23.29 1.25 -6.35
C TRP A 342 23.30 0.36 -5.09
N MET A 343 24.37 -0.42 -4.87
CA MET A 343 24.52 -1.24 -3.66
C MET A 343 24.70 -0.37 -2.40
N ASP A 344 25.44 0.73 -2.52
CA ASP A 344 25.64 1.65 -1.39
C ASP A 344 24.35 2.40 -1.07
N GLN A 345 23.54 2.72 -2.08
CA GLN A 345 22.19 3.26 -1.87
C GLN A 345 21.29 2.30 -1.08
N ILE A 346 21.36 0.98 -1.35
CA ILE A 346 20.60 -0.03 -0.59
C ILE A 346 21.13 -0.13 0.85
N LYS A 347 22.45 -0.12 1.05
CA LYS A 347 23.05 -0.14 2.41
C LYS A 347 22.63 1.06 3.25
N ALA A 348 22.54 2.23 2.61
CA ALA A 348 22.18 3.49 3.27
C ALA A 348 20.68 3.61 3.62
N LEU A 349 19.84 2.66 3.20
CA LEU A 349 18.42 2.68 3.54
C LEU A 349 18.21 2.63 5.06
N PRO A 350 17.23 3.36 5.61
CA PRO A 350 16.83 3.20 7.02
C PRO A 350 16.42 1.76 7.35
N LYS A 351 16.52 1.35 8.63
CA LYS A 351 16.08 0.02 9.08
C LYS A 351 14.58 -0.24 8.82
N GLY A 352 13.77 0.81 8.80
CA GLY A 352 12.34 0.73 8.48
C GLY A 352 12.04 0.21 7.07
N TYR A 353 13.00 0.21 6.14
CA TYR A 353 12.81 -0.42 4.82
C TYR A 353 13.02 -1.94 4.90
N SER A 354 11.97 -2.65 5.33
CA SER A 354 12.07 -4.04 5.79
C SER A 354 12.37 -5.04 4.69
N VAL A 355 11.95 -4.79 3.45
CA VAL A 355 12.14 -5.70 2.31
C VAL A 355 12.55 -4.96 1.04
N VAL A 356 13.23 -5.68 0.14
CA VAL A 356 13.64 -5.16 -1.17
C VAL A 356 13.07 -6.02 -2.30
N GLY A 357 12.35 -5.40 -3.23
CA GLY A 357 11.88 -6.03 -4.46
C GLY A 357 12.88 -5.85 -5.61
N GLY A 358 13.13 -6.92 -6.36
CA GLY A 358 14.16 -6.99 -7.39
C GLY A 358 15.49 -7.57 -6.88
N PRO A 359 16.54 -7.58 -7.71
CA PRO A 359 16.64 -7.04 -9.07
C PRO A 359 15.97 -7.90 -10.15
N LEU A 360 15.98 -7.41 -11.40
CA LEU A 360 15.45 -8.12 -12.58
C LEU A 360 16.52 -8.87 -13.41
N ARG A 361 17.81 -8.64 -13.13
CA ARG A 361 18.91 -9.15 -13.97
C ARG A 361 19.78 -10.11 -13.18
N THR A 362 20.02 -11.29 -13.73
CA THR A 362 20.89 -12.32 -13.10
C THR A 362 22.28 -11.78 -12.77
N ALA A 363 22.85 -10.91 -13.62
CA ALA A 363 24.15 -10.29 -13.36
C ALA A 363 24.13 -9.40 -12.10
N LYS A 364 23.05 -8.64 -11.89
CA LYS A 364 22.89 -7.76 -10.72
C LYS A 364 22.61 -8.57 -9.45
N PHE A 365 21.80 -9.63 -9.56
CA PHE A 365 21.58 -10.55 -8.43
C PHE A 365 22.88 -11.23 -7.98
N LYS A 366 23.73 -11.70 -8.92
CA LYS A 366 25.05 -12.26 -8.60
C LYS A 366 26.00 -11.26 -7.94
N GLN A 367 25.91 -9.97 -8.29
CA GLN A 367 26.68 -8.93 -7.58
C GLN A 367 26.21 -8.80 -6.13
N LEU A 368 24.89 -8.87 -5.92
CA LEU A 368 24.28 -8.77 -4.60
C LEU A 368 24.65 -9.97 -3.72
N GLU A 369 24.57 -11.19 -4.25
CA GLU A 369 25.02 -12.43 -3.60
C GLU A 369 26.48 -12.32 -3.14
N LYS A 370 27.40 -11.91 -4.04
CA LYS A 370 28.83 -11.75 -3.72
C LYS A 370 29.12 -10.67 -2.69
N SER A 371 28.24 -9.69 -2.53
CA SER A 371 28.43 -8.58 -1.59
C SER A 371 28.05 -8.92 -0.15
N GLY A 372 27.43 -10.09 0.09
CA GLY A 372 26.92 -10.50 1.41
C GLY A 372 25.65 -9.75 1.85
N MET A 373 25.07 -8.91 0.98
CA MET A 373 23.91 -8.07 1.30
C MET A 373 22.62 -8.86 1.54
N LEU A 374 22.54 -10.08 1.01
CA LEU A 374 21.42 -11.01 1.24
C LEU A 374 21.20 -11.31 2.73
N ALA A 375 22.26 -11.30 3.54
CA ALA A 375 22.16 -11.53 4.98
C ALA A 375 21.64 -10.32 5.78
N ASN A 376 21.65 -9.12 5.19
CA ASN A 376 21.31 -7.88 5.90
C ASN A 376 19.84 -7.48 5.72
N ARG A 377 19.21 -7.86 4.61
CA ARG A 377 17.82 -7.56 4.30
C ARG A 377 17.21 -8.66 3.43
N PRO A 378 15.90 -8.93 3.56
CA PRO A 378 15.19 -9.85 2.69
C PRO A 378 15.06 -9.30 1.28
N PHE A 379 15.47 -10.09 0.28
CA PHE A 379 15.31 -9.77 -1.14
C PHE A 379 14.28 -10.67 -1.80
N PHE A 380 13.29 -10.05 -2.44
CA PHE A 380 12.30 -10.69 -3.28
C PHE A 380 12.64 -10.41 -4.74
N SER A 381 13.42 -11.29 -5.33
CA SER A 381 13.98 -11.12 -6.67
C SER A 381 12.95 -11.32 -7.77
N PHE A 382 12.99 -10.48 -8.80
CA PHE A 382 12.10 -10.56 -9.97
C PHE A 382 12.75 -11.41 -11.07
N LEU A 383 13.24 -12.59 -10.69
CA LEU A 383 13.97 -13.52 -11.53
C LEU A 383 13.36 -14.93 -11.47
N PRO A 384 13.36 -15.69 -12.57
CA PRO A 384 12.85 -17.07 -12.58
C PRO A 384 13.74 -18.07 -11.82
N SER A 385 14.95 -17.66 -11.40
CA SER A 385 15.89 -18.47 -10.62
C SER A 385 16.89 -17.57 -9.89
N LEU A 386 17.27 -17.97 -8.68
CA LEU A 386 18.23 -17.28 -7.82
C LEU A 386 19.69 -17.78 -8.01
N GLY A 387 19.93 -18.68 -8.98
CA GLY A 387 21.27 -19.19 -9.24
C GLY A 387 21.77 -20.11 -8.14
N SER A 388 22.85 -19.72 -7.45
CA SER A 388 23.47 -20.48 -6.35
C SER A 388 22.89 -20.16 -4.97
N ALA A 389 22.12 -19.07 -4.84
CA ALA A 389 21.47 -18.70 -3.59
C ALA A 389 20.31 -19.67 -3.29
N THR A 390 20.15 -20.00 -2.00
CA THR A 390 19.12 -20.89 -1.49
C THR A 390 17.79 -20.16 -1.37
N GLU A 391 16.81 -20.56 -2.20
CA GLU A 391 15.46 -19.98 -2.18
C GLU A 391 14.76 -20.28 -0.85
N GLY A 392 14.28 -19.23 -0.19
CA GLY A 392 13.63 -19.31 1.12
C GLY A 392 14.56 -19.10 2.33
N GLU A 393 15.88 -19.03 2.09
CA GLU A 393 16.89 -18.77 3.11
C GLU A 393 17.72 -17.52 2.79
N ASP A 394 18.41 -17.52 1.64
CA ASP A 394 19.26 -16.40 1.22
C ASP A 394 18.43 -15.29 0.55
N ALA A 395 17.40 -15.67 -0.21
CA ALA A 395 16.50 -14.77 -0.92
C ALA A 395 15.21 -15.50 -1.31
N TRP A 396 14.20 -14.72 -1.69
CA TRP A 396 12.92 -15.21 -2.17
C TRP A 396 12.72 -14.81 -3.62
N ARG A 397 12.00 -15.63 -4.36
CA ARG A 397 11.56 -15.28 -5.70
C ARG A 397 10.18 -14.63 -5.65
N PHE A 398 10.00 -13.61 -6.46
CA PHE A 398 8.72 -12.97 -6.75
C PHE A 398 8.54 -12.88 -8.28
N PHE A 399 8.57 -14.05 -8.94
CA PHE A 399 8.50 -14.19 -10.38
C PHE A 399 8.26 -15.67 -10.75
N PRO A 400 7.63 -16.04 -11.88
CA PRO A 400 7.46 -17.45 -12.22
C PRO A 400 8.77 -18.17 -12.53
N SER A 401 8.94 -19.40 -12.03
CA SER A 401 10.11 -20.23 -12.38
C SER A 401 9.90 -20.97 -13.69
N GLN A 402 10.99 -21.52 -14.25
CA GLN A 402 10.90 -22.47 -15.36
C GLN A 402 10.06 -23.70 -14.97
N LYS A 403 10.20 -24.19 -13.73
CA LYS A 403 9.42 -25.34 -13.23
C LYS A 403 7.93 -25.04 -13.14
N ASP A 404 7.55 -23.81 -12.77
CA ASP A 404 6.14 -23.38 -12.73
C ASP A 404 5.50 -23.47 -14.12
N GLN A 405 6.20 -22.99 -15.15
CA GLN A 405 5.75 -23.05 -16.54
C GLN A 405 5.55 -24.48 -17.02
N LEU A 406 6.53 -25.35 -16.77
CA LEU A 406 6.47 -26.74 -17.19
C LEU A 406 5.40 -27.53 -16.43
N ARG A 407 5.24 -27.27 -15.12
CA ARG A 407 4.21 -27.90 -14.28
C ARG A 407 2.83 -27.66 -14.87
N VAL A 408 2.44 -26.42 -15.17
CA VAL A 408 1.09 -26.15 -15.69
C VAL A 408 0.85 -26.74 -17.08
N LEU A 409 1.89 -26.79 -17.94
CA LEU A 409 1.79 -27.39 -19.27
C LEU A 409 1.65 -28.92 -19.20
N LEU A 410 2.43 -29.57 -18.35
CA LEU A 410 2.37 -31.02 -18.17
C LEU A 410 1.12 -31.45 -17.41
N ASN A 411 0.65 -30.66 -16.45
CA ASN A 411 -0.64 -30.92 -15.82
C ASN A 411 -1.78 -30.86 -16.85
N LEU A 412 -1.73 -29.95 -17.82
CA LEU A 412 -2.70 -29.96 -18.93
C LEU A 412 -2.52 -31.19 -19.82
N ALA A 413 -1.31 -31.45 -20.32
CA ALA A 413 -1.10 -32.46 -21.34
C ALA A 413 -1.23 -33.89 -20.79
N VAL A 414 -0.57 -34.18 -19.67
CA VAL A 414 -0.50 -35.52 -19.08
C VAL A 414 -1.72 -35.74 -18.19
N ASP A 415 -1.91 -34.93 -17.16
CA ASP A 415 -2.89 -35.22 -16.11
C ASP A 415 -4.33 -35.00 -16.59
N ASN A 416 -4.58 -33.96 -17.39
CA ASN A 416 -5.94 -33.60 -17.84
C ASN A 416 -6.33 -34.18 -19.22
N LEU A 417 -5.35 -34.38 -20.12
CA LEU A 417 -5.59 -34.83 -21.50
C LEU A 417 -5.04 -36.24 -21.78
N ASP A 418 -4.49 -36.91 -20.77
CA ASP A 418 -3.98 -38.29 -20.84
C ASP A 418 -2.94 -38.49 -21.97
N MET A 419 -2.09 -37.49 -22.18
CA MET A 419 -1.03 -37.55 -23.19
C MET A 419 0.29 -38.00 -22.56
N HIS A 420 0.70 -39.22 -22.86
CA HIS A 420 1.92 -39.83 -22.32
C HIS A 420 3.06 -39.89 -23.34
N SER A 421 2.78 -39.71 -24.64
CA SER A 421 3.81 -39.68 -25.70
C SER A 421 4.09 -38.24 -26.16
N LEU A 422 5.17 -37.67 -25.64
CA LEU A 422 5.54 -36.27 -25.82
C LEU A 422 6.80 -36.13 -26.68
N GLY A 423 6.99 -34.96 -27.30
CA GLY A 423 8.19 -34.66 -28.08
C GLY A 423 8.73 -33.28 -27.75
N VAL A 424 10.02 -33.07 -28.01
CA VAL A 424 10.66 -31.77 -27.84
C VAL A 424 11.42 -31.40 -29.11
N LEU A 425 11.14 -30.22 -29.64
CA LEU A 425 11.86 -29.66 -30.77
C LEU A 425 12.41 -28.30 -30.33
N TYR A 426 13.73 -28.21 -30.15
CA TYR A 426 14.37 -27.10 -29.44
C TYR A 426 15.51 -26.45 -30.23
N PRO A 427 15.81 -25.16 -30.01
CA PRO A 427 16.97 -24.53 -30.65
C PRO A 427 18.25 -25.09 -30.03
N ASP A 428 19.29 -25.27 -30.85
CA ASP A 428 20.63 -25.66 -30.41
C ASP A 428 21.37 -24.50 -29.69
N GLU A 429 20.77 -24.05 -28.57
CA GLU A 429 21.21 -22.95 -27.73
C GLU A 429 20.97 -23.28 -26.26
N LYS A 430 21.71 -22.60 -25.36
CA LYS A 430 21.68 -22.88 -23.91
C LYS A 430 20.29 -22.81 -23.30
N TYR A 431 19.47 -21.84 -23.70
CA TYR A 431 18.12 -21.67 -23.16
C TYR A 431 17.21 -22.84 -23.54
N GLY A 432 17.10 -23.14 -24.85
CA GLY A 432 16.25 -24.21 -25.36
C GLY A 432 16.68 -25.59 -24.88
N ALA A 433 17.99 -25.86 -24.88
CA ALA A 433 18.54 -27.13 -24.38
C ALA A 433 18.21 -27.35 -22.90
N ARG A 434 18.41 -26.33 -22.05
CA ARG A 434 18.09 -26.42 -20.61
C ARG A 434 16.60 -26.65 -20.37
N LEU A 435 15.72 -25.93 -21.07
CA LEU A 435 14.28 -26.06 -20.86
C LEU A 435 13.75 -27.39 -21.41
N SER A 436 14.34 -27.90 -22.50
CA SER A 436 14.11 -29.26 -23.03
C SER A 436 14.45 -30.35 -22.02
N GLU A 437 15.61 -30.24 -21.36
CA GLU A 437 16.03 -31.18 -20.30
C GLU A 437 15.06 -31.15 -19.12
N LEU A 438 14.71 -29.95 -18.63
CA LEU A 438 13.74 -29.80 -17.53
C LEU A 438 12.35 -30.33 -17.89
N PHE A 439 11.90 -30.13 -19.13
CA PHE A 439 10.62 -30.68 -19.61
C PHE A 439 10.65 -32.22 -19.60
N SER A 440 11.75 -32.80 -20.09
CA SER A 440 11.91 -34.25 -20.15
C SER A 440 11.93 -34.89 -18.76
N GLN A 441 12.62 -34.27 -17.80
CA GLN A 441 12.63 -34.69 -16.40
C GLN A 441 11.22 -34.60 -15.79
N ALA A 442 10.56 -33.45 -15.92
CA ALA A 442 9.24 -33.23 -15.35
C ALA A 442 8.14 -34.11 -15.98
N ALA A 443 8.31 -34.52 -17.25
CA ALA A 443 7.45 -35.48 -17.92
C ALA A 443 7.67 -36.90 -17.37
N ALA A 444 8.93 -37.32 -17.19
CA ALA A 444 9.26 -38.63 -16.63
C ALA A 444 8.72 -38.79 -15.20
N ASP A 445 8.77 -37.73 -14.39
CA ASP A 445 8.18 -37.70 -13.04
C ASP A 445 6.65 -37.94 -13.04
N ARG A 446 5.98 -37.73 -14.18
CA ARG A 446 4.55 -37.99 -14.41
C ARG A 446 4.27 -39.25 -15.23
N LEU A 447 5.26 -40.15 -15.36
CA LEU A 447 5.17 -41.37 -16.15
C LEU A 447 4.91 -41.14 -17.65
N ALA A 448 5.10 -39.91 -18.14
CA ALA A 448 5.09 -39.60 -19.57
C ALA A 448 6.49 -39.77 -20.16
N HIS A 449 6.56 -40.21 -21.41
CA HIS A 449 7.82 -40.43 -22.13
C HIS A 449 8.03 -39.39 -23.22
N VAL A 450 9.25 -38.88 -23.33
CA VAL A 450 9.65 -38.03 -24.46
C VAL A 450 10.14 -38.94 -25.59
N ALA A 451 9.24 -39.28 -26.52
CA ALA A 451 9.44 -40.17 -27.66
C ALA A 451 10.31 -39.58 -28.78
N GLY A 452 10.58 -38.28 -28.75
CA GLY A 452 11.44 -37.64 -29.74
C GLY A 452 12.00 -36.34 -29.19
N SER A 453 13.31 -36.14 -29.31
CA SER A 453 13.98 -34.91 -28.92
C SER A 453 14.99 -34.54 -29.99
N THR A 454 14.77 -33.42 -30.68
CA THR A 454 15.59 -33.00 -31.82
C THR A 454 15.90 -31.52 -31.71
N SER A 455 17.15 -31.15 -31.98
CA SER A 455 17.55 -29.75 -32.07
C SER A 455 17.45 -29.20 -33.50
N TYR A 456 17.34 -27.88 -33.62
CA TYR A 456 17.50 -27.15 -34.88
C TYR A 456 18.48 -25.98 -34.73
N PRO A 457 19.19 -25.61 -35.81
CA PRO A 457 20.11 -24.47 -35.79
C PRO A 457 19.32 -23.14 -35.90
N PRO A 458 19.22 -22.31 -34.84
CA PRO A 458 18.35 -21.12 -34.84
C PRO A 458 18.77 -20.06 -35.88
N GLY A 459 20.07 -19.94 -36.17
CA GLY A 459 20.58 -19.03 -37.21
C GLY A 459 20.40 -19.51 -38.65
N GLN A 460 19.77 -20.66 -38.91
CA GLN A 460 19.65 -21.25 -40.26
C GLN A 460 18.23 -21.76 -40.57
N PRO A 461 17.24 -20.85 -40.78
CA PRO A 461 15.84 -21.22 -40.98
C PRO A 461 15.59 -22.19 -42.15
N THR A 462 16.41 -22.13 -43.20
CA THR A 462 16.33 -23.03 -44.36
C THR A 462 16.57 -24.50 -44.01
N LYS A 463 17.21 -24.80 -42.87
CA LYS A 463 17.45 -26.17 -42.38
C LYS A 463 16.33 -26.69 -41.47
N TRP A 464 15.43 -25.84 -40.99
CA TRP A 464 14.41 -26.22 -40.01
C TRP A 464 13.45 -27.29 -40.53
N GLY A 465 13.06 -27.23 -41.80
CA GLY A 465 12.22 -28.26 -42.43
C GLY A 465 12.89 -29.65 -42.43
N LYS A 466 14.23 -29.73 -42.46
CA LYS A 466 14.95 -31.00 -42.29
C LYS A 466 14.94 -31.47 -40.84
N SER A 467 15.14 -30.57 -39.88
CA SER A 467 15.04 -30.88 -38.44
C SER A 467 13.66 -31.41 -38.07
N VAL A 468 12.58 -30.79 -38.56
CA VAL A 468 11.20 -31.25 -38.34
C VAL A 468 10.97 -32.64 -38.93
N ARG A 469 11.46 -32.90 -40.15
CA ARG A 469 11.38 -34.24 -40.76
C ARG A 469 12.07 -35.30 -39.90
N ASN A 470 13.28 -35.00 -39.44
CA ASN A 470 14.07 -35.90 -38.61
C ASN A 470 13.38 -36.15 -37.26
N PHE A 471 12.85 -35.10 -36.64
CA PHE A 471 12.06 -35.19 -35.41
C PHE A 471 10.86 -36.12 -35.56
N LEU A 472 10.05 -35.95 -36.61
CA LEU A 472 8.89 -36.81 -36.87
C LEU A 472 9.30 -38.26 -37.21
N ALA A 473 10.44 -38.46 -37.86
CA ALA A 473 10.97 -39.79 -38.16
C ALA A 473 11.49 -40.51 -36.91
N GLN A 474 12.19 -39.79 -36.03
CA GLN A 474 12.67 -40.29 -34.75
C GLN A 474 11.48 -40.67 -33.84
N ALA A 475 10.51 -39.77 -33.71
CA ALA A 475 9.32 -39.98 -32.91
C ALA A 475 8.47 -41.18 -33.35
N ARG A 476 8.63 -41.65 -34.60
CA ARG A 476 7.99 -42.88 -35.11
C ARG A 476 8.81 -44.15 -34.86
N SER A 477 10.13 -44.01 -34.68
CA SER A 477 11.03 -45.13 -34.45
C SER A 477 11.10 -45.50 -32.97
N ASP A 478 11.13 -44.49 -32.09
CA ASP A 478 11.41 -44.67 -30.65
C ASP A 478 10.16 -45.08 -29.82
N SER A 479 8.95 -44.83 -30.34
CA SER A 479 7.67 -44.98 -29.62
C SER A 479 6.94 -46.31 -29.87
N GLY A 480 7.46 -47.19 -30.73
CA GLY A 480 6.72 -48.37 -31.19
C GLY A 480 5.38 -47.97 -31.83
N ALA A 481 4.29 -48.68 -31.52
CA ALA A 481 2.96 -48.40 -32.08
C ALA A 481 2.30 -47.09 -31.57
N GLN A 482 2.85 -46.40 -30.55
CA GLN A 482 2.23 -45.21 -29.98
C GLN A 482 2.63 -43.93 -30.73
N ARG A 483 1.64 -43.17 -31.19
CA ARG A 483 1.89 -41.91 -31.94
C ARG A 483 2.16 -40.76 -30.99
N LEU A 484 3.03 -39.84 -31.40
CA LEU A 484 3.29 -38.59 -30.69
C LEU A 484 1.98 -37.79 -30.49
N GLN A 485 1.73 -37.33 -29.27
CA GLN A 485 0.47 -36.66 -28.90
C GLN A 485 0.64 -35.15 -28.70
N ALA A 486 1.81 -34.72 -28.22
CA ALA A 486 2.16 -33.33 -28.00
C ALA A 486 3.62 -33.05 -28.34
N VAL A 487 3.93 -31.79 -28.66
CA VAL A 487 5.30 -31.32 -28.89
C VAL A 487 5.55 -30.02 -28.12
N PHE A 488 6.65 -29.97 -27.38
CA PHE A 488 7.13 -28.79 -26.70
C PHE A 488 8.17 -28.05 -27.53
N LEU A 489 7.99 -26.73 -27.67
CA LEU A 489 8.82 -25.82 -28.45
C LEU A 489 9.42 -24.75 -27.53
N PRO A 490 10.54 -25.02 -26.83
CA PRO A 490 11.17 -24.09 -25.88
C PRO A 490 11.93 -22.95 -26.57
N ASP A 491 11.22 -22.11 -27.32
CA ASP A 491 11.78 -20.98 -28.06
C ASP A 491 10.79 -19.80 -28.11
N SER A 492 11.17 -18.71 -28.77
CA SER A 492 10.34 -17.53 -28.95
C SER A 492 9.13 -17.78 -29.87
N TRP A 493 8.18 -16.85 -29.84
CA TRP A 493 7.00 -16.87 -30.69
C TRP A 493 7.36 -16.80 -32.19
N GLU A 494 8.36 -15.99 -32.55
CA GLU A 494 8.83 -15.80 -33.93
C GLU A 494 9.35 -17.09 -34.54
N THR A 495 10.05 -17.89 -33.74
CA THR A 495 10.54 -19.21 -34.16
C THR A 495 9.38 -20.20 -34.28
N ALA A 496 8.48 -20.23 -33.30
CA ALA A 496 7.29 -21.09 -33.34
C ALA A 496 6.41 -20.83 -34.58
N ARG A 497 6.21 -19.55 -34.95
CA ARG A 497 5.47 -19.10 -36.14
C ARG A 497 5.99 -19.68 -37.45
N GLN A 498 7.28 -20.01 -37.51
CA GLN A 498 7.93 -20.59 -38.68
C GLN A 498 8.05 -22.11 -38.59
N LEU A 499 8.24 -22.67 -37.39
CA LEU A 499 8.36 -24.12 -37.18
C LEU A 499 7.03 -24.85 -37.27
N VAL A 500 5.96 -24.30 -36.71
CA VAL A 500 4.67 -25.00 -36.67
C VAL A 500 4.13 -25.28 -38.07
N PRO A 501 4.15 -24.35 -39.05
CA PRO A 501 3.74 -24.66 -40.42
C PRO A 501 4.51 -25.82 -41.07
N GLN A 502 5.77 -26.05 -40.67
CA GLN A 502 6.55 -27.19 -41.18
C GLN A 502 6.00 -28.53 -40.68
N LEU A 503 5.41 -28.60 -39.48
CA LEU A 503 4.73 -29.81 -39.00
C LEU A 503 3.53 -30.14 -39.89
N PHE A 504 2.75 -29.13 -40.26
CA PHE A 504 1.61 -29.27 -41.17
C PHE A 504 2.04 -29.66 -42.58
N TYR A 505 3.18 -29.14 -43.07
CA TYR A 505 3.76 -29.55 -44.35
C TYR A 505 4.07 -31.06 -44.40
N TYR A 506 4.48 -31.65 -43.27
CA TYR A 506 4.69 -33.10 -43.14
C TYR A 506 3.42 -33.87 -42.70
N ASP A 507 2.25 -33.28 -42.91
CA ASP A 507 0.93 -33.87 -42.59
C ASP A 507 0.83 -34.27 -41.11
N GLU A 508 1.33 -33.42 -40.21
CA GLU A 508 1.12 -33.58 -38.77
C GLU A 508 0.47 -32.33 -38.18
N ASP A 509 -0.87 -32.31 -38.23
CA ASP A 509 -1.73 -31.22 -37.74
C ASP A 509 -2.45 -31.56 -36.42
N ARG A 510 -2.12 -32.71 -35.80
CA ARG A 510 -2.84 -33.25 -34.64
C ARG A 510 -2.18 -32.98 -33.28
N LEU A 511 -0.92 -32.56 -33.29
CA LEU A 511 -0.14 -32.39 -32.07
C LEU A 511 -0.70 -31.24 -31.22
N LEU A 512 -0.78 -31.46 -29.91
CA LEU A 512 -0.86 -30.37 -28.96
C LEU A 512 0.50 -29.67 -28.93
N ILE A 513 0.55 -28.40 -29.32
CA ILE A 513 1.79 -27.63 -29.38
C ILE A 513 1.92 -26.87 -28.06
N LEU A 514 3.00 -27.11 -27.33
CA LEU A 514 3.28 -26.49 -26.03
C LEU A 514 4.41 -25.48 -26.20
N GLY A 515 4.22 -24.26 -25.70
CA GLY A 515 5.22 -23.19 -25.72
C GLY A 515 5.52 -22.61 -24.34
N PRO A 516 6.69 -22.00 -24.11
CA PRO A 516 7.04 -21.34 -22.86
C PRO A 516 6.32 -19.99 -22.70
N SER A 517 6.41 -19.39 -21.50
CA SER A 517 5.85 -18.05 -21.26
C SER A 517 6.44 -16.93 -22.12
N LEU A 518 7.60 -17.17 -22.74
CA LEU A 518 8.21 -16.25 -23.70
C LEU A 518 7.27 -15.93 -24.89
N TRP A 519 6.35 -16.83 -25.23
CA TRP A 519 5.39 -16.59 -26.31
C TRP A 519 4.46 -15.41 -26.02
N ALA A 520 4.12 -15.17 -24.75
CA ALA A 520 3.23 -14.06 -24.36
C ALA A 520 3.76 -12.71 -24.87
N GLN A 521 5.07 -12.45 -24.69
CA GLN A 521 5.71 -11.19 -25.08
C GLN A 521 5.73 -10.97 -26.60
N GLY A 522 5.98 -12.03 -27.37
CA GLY A 522 5.96 -11.95 -28.83
C GLY A 522 4.55 -11.75 -29.38
N LEU A 523 3.56 -12.40 -28.76
CA LEU A 523 2.15 -12.32 -29.16
C LEU A 523 1.50 -10.96 -28.87
N GLU A 524 1.99 -10.20 -27.88
CA GLU A 524 1.50 -8.83 -27.60
C GLU A 524 1.67 -7.88 -28.80
N HIS A 525 2.66 -8.14 -29.66
CA HIS A 525 3.04 -7.27 -30.78
C HIS A 525 2.67 -7.84 -32.15
N ASP A 526 2.20 -9.09 -32.21
CA ASP A 526 1.88 -9.77 -33.46
C ASP A 526 0.38 -9.61 -33.80
N LYS A 527 0.11 -8.92 -34.92
CA LYS A 527 -1.26 -8.67 -35.43
C LYS A 527 -1.65 -9.57 -36.61
N ASN A 528 -0.74 -10.43 -37.08
CA ASN A 528 -0.92 -11.22 -38.31
C ASN A 528 -0.72 -12.71 -38.02
N ILE A 529 -1.35 -13.19 -36.94
CA ILE A 529 -1.20 -14.58 -36.50
C ILE A 529 -2.03 -15.48 -37.42
N GLU A 530 -1.37 -16.41 -38.10
CA GLU A 530 -2.05 -17.46 -38.87
C GLU A 530 -2.69 -18.50 -37.94
N ALA A 531 -3.79 -18.12 -37.30
CA ALA A 531 -4.42 -18.85 -36.21
C ALA A 531 -4.78 -20.30 -36.55
N ARG A 532 -4.93 -20.63 -37.84
CA ARG A 532 -5.14 -22.00 -38.34
C ARG A 532 -4.06 -22.99 -37.88
N TYR A 533 -2.80 -22.56 -37.80
CA TYR A 533 -1.68 -23.41 -37.41
C TYR A 533 -1.57 -23.58 -35.89
N PHE A 534 -2.12 -22.64 -35.13
CA PHE A 534 -2.00 -22.56 -33.67
C PHE A 534 -3.28 -22.95 -32.93
N ARG A 535 -4.23 -23.60 -33.61
CA ARG A 535 -5.53 -23.98 -33.02
C ARG A 535 -5.42 -24.93 -31.84
N LEU A 536 -4.35 -25.71 -31.79
CA LEU A 536 -3.97 -26.66 -30.74
C LEU A 536 -2.70 -26.22 -30.02
N ALA A 537 -2.39 -24.92 -30.01
CA ALA A 537 -1.22 -24.40 -29.32
C ALA A 537 -1.60 -23.82 -27.94
N VAL A 538 -0.76 -24.10 -26.94
CA VAL A 538 -0.94 -23.65 -25.56
C VAL A 538 0.39 -23.16 -24.99
N PHE A 539 0.36 -22.08 -24.23
CA PHE A 539 1.51 -21.58 -23.47
C PHE A 539 1.05 -20.94 -22.15
N PRO A 540 1.90 -20.86 -21.12
CA PRO A 540 1.54 -20.28 -19.83
C PRO A 540 1.88 -18.78 -19.76
N SER A 541 1.11 -17.98 -19.03
CA SER A 541 1.48 -16.60 -18.64
C SER A 541 0.93 -16.24 -17.26
N ALA A 542 1.58 -15.29 -16.58
CA ALA A 542 1.15 -14.80 -15.27
C ALA A 542 0.13 -13.65 -15.36
N TRP A 543 -0.09 -13.08 -16.54
CA TRP A 543 -0.96 -11.91 -16.71
C TRP A 543 -1.67 -11.94 -18.07
N TRP A 544 -2.86 -11.35 -18.11
CA TRP A 544 -3.54 -10.90 -19.33
C TRP A 544 -4.46 -9.70 -19.04
N PRO A 545 -4.74 -8.82 -20.02
CA PRO A 545 -5.46 -7.56 -19.78
C PRO A 545 -6.90 -7.73 -19.26
N GLU A 546 -7.58 -8.81 -19.65
CA GLU A 546 -8.96 -9.12 -19.26
C GLU A 546 -9.04 -10.02 -18.02
N ASN A 547 -8.00 -10.08 -17.18
CA ASN A 547 -8.05 -10.85 -15.93
C ASN A 547 -9.23 -10.37 -15.06
N PRO A 548 -10.19 -11.26 -14.70
CA PRO A 548 -11.37 -10.86 -13.97
C PRO A 548 -11.12 -10.63 -12.48
N SER A 549 -9.92 -10.90 -11.94
CA SER A 549 -9.66 -10.64 -10.53
C SER A 549 -9.86 -9.16 -10.18
N ALA A 550 -10.49 -8.87 -9.03
CA ALA A 550 -10.74 -7.50 -8.60
C ALA A 550 -9.48 -6.62 -8.55
N PRO A 551 -8.31 -7.12 -8.08
CA PRO A 551 -7.07 -6.35 -8.13
C PRO A 551 -6.56 -6.07 -9.55
N ALA A 552 -6.72 -7.01 -10.49
CA ALA A 552 -6.35 -6.77 -11.89
C ALA A 552 -7.23 -5.71 -12.55
N GLN A 553 -8.54 -5.74 -12.29
CA GLN A 553 -9.48 -4.72 -12.76
C GLN A 553 -9.16 -3.35 -12.17
N THR A 554 -8.81 -3.31 -10.88
CA THR A 554 -8.38 -2.09 -10.19
C THR A 554 -7.13 -1.53 -10.85
N LEU A 555 -6.06 -2.33 -10.97
CA LEU A 555 -4.81 -1.91 -11.61
C LEU A 555 -5.03 -1.35 -13.02
N ARG A 556 -5.85 -2.03 -13.83
CA ARG A 556 -6.22 -1.57 -15.17
C ARG A 556 -6.92 -0.22 -15.15
N THR A 557 -7.95 -0.08 -14.31
CA THR A 557 -8.77 1.14 -14.24
C THR A 557 -7.95 2.34 -13.80
N GLU A 558 -7.10 2.21 -12.79
CA GLU A 558 -6.29 3.32 -12.29
C GLU A 558 -5.23 3.76 -13.32
N LEU A 559 -4.56 2.80 -13.98
CA LEU A 559 -3.58 3.14 -15.02
C LEU A 559 -4.22 3.80 -16.26
N GLU A 560 -5.46 3.43 -16.60
CA GLU A 560 -6.24 4.05 -17.68
C GLU A 560 -6.69 5.47 -17.32
N GLN A 561 -7.15 5.69 -16.08
CA GLN A 561 -7.58 7.02 -15.60
C GLN A 561 -6.43 8.03 -15.55
N ASP A 562 -5.24 7.59 -15.13
CA ASP A 562 -4.07 8.46 -15.02
C ASP A 562 -3.30 8.61 -16.35
N ALA A 563 -3.84 8.12 -17.47
CA ALA A 563 -3.19 8.05 -18.78
C ALA A 563 -1.75 7.49 -18.73
N SER A 564 -1.49 6.62 -17.76
CA SER A 564 -0.14 6.17 -17.36
C SER A 564 0.31 4.89 -18.08
N GLY A 565 -0.51 4.38 -19.00
CA GLY A 565 -0.23 3.25 -19.87
C GLY A 565 -1.23 2.11 -19.70
N ARG A 566 -1.02 1.00 -20.44
CA ARG A 566 -1.82 -0.22 -20.28
C ARG A 566 -1.21 -1.11 -19.20
N ALA A 567 -2.08 -1.77 -18.44
CA ALA A 567 -1.67 -2.78 -17.47
C ALA A 567 -1.09 -4.01 -18.19
N ASP A 568 0.11 -4.40 -17.78
CA ASP A 568 0.82 -5.60 -18.22
C ASP A 568 1.44 -6.35 -17.03
N LEU A 569 2.12 -7.47 -17.28
CA LEU A 569 2.78 -8.26 -16.25
C LEU A 569 3.73 -7.43 -15.38
N TRP A 570 4.46 -6.49 -15.98
CA TRP A 570 5.46 -5.70 -15.26
C TRP A 570 4.80 -4.70 -14.32
N THR A 571 3.70 -4.06 -14.75
CA THR A 571 2.89 -3.25 -13.82
C THR A 571 2.27 -4.10 -12.72
N ALA A 572 1.82 -5.32 -13.02
CA ALA A 572 1.23 -6.22 -12.03
C ALA A 572 2.25 -6.67 -10.97
N ILE A 573 3.50 -6.93 -11.36
CA ILE A 573 4.59 -7.24 -10.42
C ILE A 573 4.78 -6.10 -9.42
N GLY A 574 4.86 -4.84 -9.89
CA GLY A 574 5.00 -3.70 -8.98
C GLY A 574 3.80 -3.53 -8.05
N TYR A 575 2.59 -3.66 -8.60
CA TYR A 575 1.34 -3.52 -7.85
C TYR A 575 1.20 -4.60 -6.76
N ASP A 576 1.36 -5.86 -7.11
CA ASP A 576 1.22 -6.97 -6.16
C ASP A 576 2.39 -7.06 -5.17
N PHE A 577 3.60 -6.66 -5.57
CA PHE A 577 4.73 -6.66 -4.63
C PHE A 577 4.53 -5.65 -3.50
N ILE A 578 4.03 -4.46 -3.79
CA ILE A 578 3.75 -3.45 -2.75
C ILE A 578 2.60 -3.91 -1.84
N ARG A 579 1.55 -4.52 -2.40
CA ARG A 579 0.45 -5.10 -1.61
C ARG A 579 0.92 -6.26 -0.73
N LEU A 580 1.81 -7.12 -1.23
CA LEU A 580 2.43 -8.17 -0.42
C LEU A 580 3.26 -7.55 0.70
N ALA A 581 4.07 -6.55 0.39
CA ALA A 581 4.99 -5.96 1.35
C ALA A 581 4.30 -5.15 2.45
N GLU A 582 3.19 -4.48 2.14
CA GLU A 582 2.29 -3.88 3.14
C GLU A 582 1.82 -4.94 4.15
N ARG A 583 1.41 -6.11 3.65
CA ARG A 583 0.94 -7.23 4.49
C ARG A 583 2.05 -7.94 5.26
N LEU A 584 3.27 -7.97 4.72
CA LEU A 584 4.45 -8.45 5.44
C LEU A 584 4.75 -7.57 6.66
N GLY A 585 4.49 -6.26 6.55
CA GLY A 585 4.74 -5.30 7.61
C GLY A 585 6.24 -5.08 7.88
N GLN A 586 6.54 -4.62 9.09
CA GLN A 586 7.93 -4.45 9.53
C GLN A 586 8.49 -5.78 10.05
N ILE A 587 9.67 -6.14 9.54
CA ILE A 587 10.44 -7.29 9.99
C ILE A 587 11.65 -6.70 10.74
N GLU A 588 11.59 -6.72 12.07
CA GLU A 588 12.62 -6.09 12.93
C GLU A 588 13.98 -6.79 12.82
N GLU A 589 13.96 -8.12 12.72
CA GLU A 589 15.14 -8.96 12.49
C GLU A 589 14.91 -9.81 11.23
N PRO A 590 15.64 -9.56 10.14
CA PRO A 590 15.41 -10.25 8.87
C PRO A 590 16.07 -11.63 8.87
N SER A 591 15.56 -12.55 9.70
CA SER A 591 15.90 -13.97 9.60
C SER A 591 15.01 -14.66 8.56
N ALA A 592 15.51 -15.70 7.91
CA ALA A 592 14.72 -16.50 6.96
C ALA A 592 13.45 -17.05 7.62
N THR A 593 13.53 -17.47 8.88
CA THR A 593 12.39 -17.98 9.65
C THR A 593 11.30 -16.92 9.83
N ASP A 594 11.67 -15.68 10.15
CA ASP A 594 10.69 -14.61 10.39
C ASP A 594 10.06 -14.14 9.08
N VAL A 595 10.82 -14.08 7.99
CA VAL A 595 10.30 -13.78 6.66
C VAL A 595 9.33 -14.88 6.20
N ASN A 596 9.71 -16.14 6.33
CA ASN A 596 8.85 -17.27 5.94
C ASN A 596 7.56 -17.33 6.76
N ARG A 597 7.63 -17.01 8.06
CA ARG A 597 6.46 -16.90 8.93
C ARG A 597 5.54 -15.75 8.48
N ALA A 598 6.09 -14.56 8.23
CA ALA A 598 5.32 -13.42 7.75
C ALA A 598 4.65 -13.70 6.40
N LEU A 599 5.35 -14.40 5.50
CA LEU A 599 4.81 -14.80 4.20
C LEU A 599 3.57 -15.67 4.31
N GLN A 600 3.42 -16.51 5.34
CA GLN A 600 2.24 -17.38 5.49
C GLN A 600 0.94 -16.59 5.54
N GLY A 601 0.91 -15.47 6.27
CA GLY A 601 -0.26 -14.58 6.30
C GLY A 601 -0.29 -13.58 5.13
N ALA A 602 0.88 -13.04 4.75
CA ALA A 602 0.93 -12.00 3.73
C ALA A 602 0.47 -12.48 2.34
N GLN A 603 0.77 -13.73 2.00
CA GLN A 603 0.42 -14.32 0.71
C GLN A 603 -1.08 -14.58 0.51
N GLU A 604 -1.89 -14.53 1.58
CA GLU A 604 -3.35 -14.75 1.56
C GLU A 604 -4.11 -13.54 0.97
N MET A 605 -3.71 -13.09 -0.22
CA MET A 605 -4.29 -11.96 -0.95
C MET A 605 -4.88 -12.41 -2.28
N ASP A 606 -5.89 -11.68 -2.75
CA ASP A 606 -6.25 -11.73 -4.16
C ASP A 606 -5.13 -11.12 -4.98
N TRP A 607 -4.65 -11.83 -5.99
CA TRP A 607 -3.56 -11.39 -6.86
C TRP A 607 -4.09 -10.68 -8.11
N SER A 608 -3.35 -9.67 -8.59
CA SER A 608 -3.60 -9.08 -9.90
C SER A 608 -2.98 -9.96 -11.00
N MET A 609 -1.82 -10.56 -10.75
CA MET A 609 -1.21 -11.60 -11.60
C MET A 609 -1.63 -13.02 -11.15
N ALA A 610 -1.03 -14.04 -11.76
CA ALA A 610 -1.18 -15.43 -11.35
C ALA A 610 -0.81 -15.59 -9.87
N PRO A 611 -1.63 -16.30 -9.07
CA PRO A 611 -1.37 -16.46 -7.63
C PRO A 611 0.02 -17.02 -7.38
N LEU A 612 0.74 -16.37 -6.47
CA LEU A 612 2.07 -16.74 -6.03
C LEU A 612 1.98 -17.22 -4.57
N GLU A 613 2.52 -18.40 -4.31
CA GLU A 613 2.48 -19.04 -3.00
C GLU A 613 3.90 -19.37 -2.56
N TRP A 614 4.17 -19.28 -1.27
CA TRP A 614 5.41 -19.72 -0.65
C TRP A 614 5.11 -20.81 0.35
N THR A 615 5.84 -21.92 0.21
CA THR A 615 5.85 -22.99 1.21
C THR A 615 6.39 -22.48 2.56
N TYR A 616 6.27 -23.30 3.60
CA TYR A 616 6.77 -22.94 4.94
C TYR A 616 8.29 -22.75 4.98
N ASP A 617 9.03 -23.37 4.06
CA ASP A 617 10.47 -23.18 3.84
C ASP A 617 10.79 -22.04 2.85
N GLY A 618 9.81 -21.24 2.44
CA GLY A 618 10.04 -20.02 1.65
C GLY A 618 10.27 -20.26 0.16
N LYS A 619 9.97 -21.44 -0.38
CA LYS A 619 10.08 -21.73 -1.81
C LYS A 619 8.83 -21.26 -2.53
N ALA A 620 9.00 -20.39 -3.52
CA ALA A 620 7.87 -19.86 -4.26
C ALA A 620 7.33 -20.90 -5.26
N SER A 621 6.05 -20.83 -5.57
CA SER A 621 5.44 -21.49 -6.73
C SER A 621 4.31 -20.62 -7.25
N GLN A 622 4.10 -20.60 -8.56
CA GLN A 622 3.10 -19.72 -9.18
C GLN A 622 2.12 -20.51 -10.04
N GLN A 623 0.83 -20.34 -9.81
CA GLN A 623 -0.22 -21.01 -10.59
C GLN A 623 -0.52 -20.24 -11.87
N LEU A 624 0.34 -20.41 -12.87
CA LEU A 624 0.22 -19.71 -14.16
C LEU A 624 -1.06 -20.10 -14.91
N PHE A 625 -1.62 -19.12 -15.62
CA PHE A 625 -2.76 -19.34 -16.49
C PHE A 625 -2.30 -19.88 -17.85
N LEU A 626 -3.16 -20.64 -18.52
CA LEU A 626 -2.89 -21.23 -19.82
C LEU A 626 -3.63 -20.48 -20.92
N PHE A 627 -2.92 -20.16 -21.99
CA PHE A 627 -3.42 -19.36 -23.11
C PHE A 627 -3.23 -20.07 -24.43
N ARG A 628 -4.05 -19.71 -25.40
CA ARG A 628 -3.89 -20.07 -26.81
C ARG A 628 -3.65 -18.83 -27.65
N PRO A 629 -2.83 -18.91 -28.71
CA PRO A 629 -2.76 -17.86 -29.72
C PRO A 629 -4.10 -17.66 -30.44
N THR A 630 -4.38 -16.42 -30.81
CA THR A 630 -5.54 -15.98 -31.60
C THR A 630 -5.10 -14.95 -32.64
N GLU A 631 -5.98 -14.54 -33.56
CA GLU A 631 -5.62 -13.56 -34.60
C GLU A 631 -5.15 -12.21 -34.01
N ASP A 632 -5.74 -11.79 -32.88
CA ASP A 632 -5.44 -10.53 -32.19
C ASP A 632 -4.60 -10.71 -30.90
N GLY A 633 -3.67 -11.68 -30.87
CA GLY A 633 -2.80 -11.95 -29.72
C GLY A 633 -3.10 -13.30 -29.06
N TYR A 634 -3.61 -13.31 -27.82
CA TYR A 634 -3.91 -14.56 -27.11
C TYR A 634 -5.08 -14.46 -26.15
N ARG A 635 -5.68 -15.61 -25.81
CA ARG A 635 -6.80 -15.72 -24.87
C ARG A 635 -6.67 -16.94 -23.96
N PRO A 636 -7.22 -16.90 -22.73
CA PRO A 636 -7.27 -18.06 -21.85
C PRO A 636 -7.86 -19.28 -22.56
N ILE A 637 -7.35 -20.46 -22.25
CA ILE A 637 -7.93 -21.70 -22.75
C ILE A 637 -9.14 -22.11 -21.92
N ASP A 638 -10.07 -22.78 -22.58
CA ASP A 638 -11.06 -23.66 -21.95
C ASP A 638 -10.56 -25.09 -22.21
N PRO A 639 -10.14 -25.84 -21.16
CA PRO A 639 -9.61 -27.19 -21.32
C PRO A 639 -10.59 -28.17 -21.99
N GLU A 640 -11.89 -28.06 -21.73
CA GLU A 640 -12.90 -28.94 -22.34
C GLU A 640 -13.10 -28.63 -23.81
N LEU A 641 -13.15 -27.34 -24.16
CA LEU A 641 -13.24 -26.91 -25.56
C LEU A 641 -11.98 -27.30 -26.34
N LEU A 642 -10.80 -27.18 -25.71
CA LEU A 642 -9.54 -27.63 -26.29
C LEU A 642 -9.56 -29.15 -26.51
N SER A 643 -9.95 -29.94 -25.52
CA SER A 643 -10.05 -31.40 -25.63
C SER A 643 -10.97 -31.82 -26.78
N ARG A 644 -12.19 -31.26 -26.85
CA ARG A 644 -13.13 -31.50 -27.97
C ARG A 644 -12.53 -31.15 -29.33
N ARG A 645 -11.76 -30.06 -29.39
CA ARG A 645 -11.08 -29.64 -30.63
C ARG A 645 -9.98 -30.61 -31.02
N ILE A 646 -9.17 -31.08 -30.07
CA ILE A 646 -8.12 -32.07 -30.29
C ILE A 646 -8.72 -33.36 -30.86
N LEU A 647 -9.76 -33.90 -30.20
CA LEU A 647 -10.45 -35.11 -30.65
C LEU A 647 -11.01 -34.96 -32.07
N ARG A 648 -11.68 -33.83 -32.35
CA ARG A 648 -12.22 -33.55 -33.68
C ARG A 648 -11.13 -33.48 -34.76
N ILE A 649 -10.02 -32.80 -34.50
CA ILE A 649 -8.92 -32.67 -35.47
C ILE A 649 -8.26 -34.03 -35.71
N ARG A 650 -8.03 -34.81 -34.64
CA ARG A 650 -7.50 -36.17 -34.73
C ARG A 650 -8.41 -37.08 -35.56
N ALA A 651 -9.72 -37.08 -35.30
CA ALA A 651 -10.68 -37.88 -36.07
C ALA A 651 -10.74 -37.47 -37.56
N LEU A 652 -10.70 -36.16 -37.85
CA LEU A 652 -10.65 -35.67 -39.23
C LEU A 652 -9.36 -36.08 -39.94
N HIS A 653 -8.23 -36.01 -39.25
CA HIS A 653 -6.95 -36.47 -39.76
C HIS A 653 -6.98 -37.97 -40.06
N ASP A 654 -7.45 -38.78 -39.11
CA ASP A 654 -7.52 -40.24 -39.28
C ASP A 654 -8.40 -40.63 -40.46
N LYS A 655 -9.52 -39.94 -40.65
CA LYS A 655 -10.36 -40.09 -41.85
C LYS A 655 -9.62 -39.74 -43.15
N ARG A 656 -8.82 -38.66 -43.17
CA ARG A 656 -8.00 -38.31 -44.34
C ARG A 656 -6.90 -39.34 -44.59
N GLU A 657 -6.28 -39.87 -43.54
CA GLU A 657 -5.25 -40.91 -43.62
C GLU A 657 -5.82 -42.19 -44.24
N VAL A 658 -7.00 -42.63 -43.77
CA VAL A 658 -7.74 -43.79 -44.32
C VAL A 658 -8.06 -43.58 -45.80
N LEU A 659 -8.63 -42.43 -46.17
CA LEU A 659 -8.96 -42.13 -47.57
C LEU A 659 -7.72 -42.10 -48.47
N ARG A 660 -6.61 -41.53 -48.00
CA ARG A 660 -5.34 -41.50 -48.74
C ARG A 660 -4.78 -42.90 -48.94
N ARG A 661 -4.78 -43.73 -47.88
CA ARG A 661 -4.31 -45.12 -47.96
C ARG A 661 -5.18 -45.95 -48.90
N GLN A 662 -6.50 -45.77 -48.86
CA GLN A 662 -7.41 -46.43 -49.79
C GLN A 662 -7.12 -46.03 -51.25
N ALA A 663 -6.93 -44.74 -51.51
CA ALA A 663 -6.56 -44.27 -52.85
C ALA A 663 -5.20 -44.84 -53.32
N GLU A 664 -4.19 -44.92 -52.45
CA GLU A 664 -2.89 -45.55 -52.76
C GLU A 664 -3.07 -47.04 -53.10
N ILE A 665 -3.89 -47.77 -52.33
CA ILE A 665 -4.21 -49.17 -52.60
C ILE A 665 -4.89 -49.32 -53.96
N ASP A 666 -5.89 -48.48 -54.27
CA ASP A 666 -6.64 -48.55 -55.52
C ASP A 666 -5.74 -48.27 -56.74
N ASP A 667 -4.84 -47.29 -56.64
CA ASP A 667 -3.89 -46.97 -57.71
C ASP A 667 -2.82 -48.05 -57.90
N LEU A 668 -2.30 -48.62 -56.81
CA LEU A 668 -1.38 -49.76 -56.88
C LEU A 668 -2.07 -51.03 -57.40
N GLN A 669 -3.35 -51.23 -57.07
CA GLN A 669 -4.14 -52.35 -57.59
C GLN A 669 -4.33 -52.21 -59.10
N LYS A 670 -4.69 -51.03 -59.61
CA LYS A 670 -4.75 -50.77 -61.07
C LYS A 670 -3.41 -51.00 -61.77
N ALA A 671 -2.29 -50.68 -61.11
CA ALA A 671 -0.95 -50.95 -61.64
C ALA A 671 -0.62 -52.45 -61.65
N LEU A 672 -1.03 -53.19 -60.61
CA LEU A 672 -0.87 -54.63 -60.50
C LEU A 672 -1.74 -55.38 -61.54
N ASP A 673 -2.96 -54.92 -61.80
CA ASP A 673 -3.85 -55.49 -62.82
C ASP A 673 -3.23 -55.38 -64.23
N LYS A 674 -2.42 -54.33 -64.48
CA LYS A 674 -1.64 -54.17 -65.71
C LYS A 674 -0.35 -55.01 -65.73
N LYS A 675 0.16 -55.44 -64.58
CA LYS A 675 1.40 -56.25 -64.43
C LYS A 675 1.23 -57.36 -63.39
N PRO A 676 0.45 -58.41 -63.68
CA PRO A 676 0.01 -59.39 -62.66
C PRO A 676 1.14 -60.22 -62.03
N SER A 677 2.29 -60.30 -62.70
CA SER A 677 3.48 -61.05 -62.24
C SER A 677 4.42 -60.24 -61.35
N ASP A 678 4.15 -58.95 -61.10
CA ASP A 678 4.99 -58.11 -60.24
C ASP A 678 4.78 -58.45 -58.75
N LYS A 679 5.68 -59.29 -58.22
CA LYS A 679 5.64 -59.74 -56.82
C LYS A 679 5.79 -58.59 -55.82
N THR A 680 6.55 -57.56 -56.16
CA THR A 680 6.82 -56.41 -55.27
C THR A 680 5.56 -55.56 -55.11
N LEU A 681 4.86 -55.28 -56.21
CA LEU A 681 3.56 -54.58 -56.17
C LEU A 681 2.52 -55.37 -55.39
N LYS A 682 2.43 -56.69 -55.61
CA LYS A 682 1.50 -57.56 -54.89
C LYS A 682 1.75 -57.55 -53.38
N GLN A 683 3.01 -57.65 -52.95
CA GLN A 683 3.40 -57.57 -51.54
C GLN A 683 3.08 -56.20 -50.93
N ARG A 684 3.32 -55.11 -51.67
CA ARG A 684 3.04 -53.75 -51.20
C ARG A 684 1.54 -53.51 -50.99
N VAL A 685 0.70 -53.94 -51.95
CA VAL A 685 -0.76 -53.83 -51.83
C VAL A 685 -1.26 -54.63 -50.63
N GLN A 686 -0.78 -55.86 -50.44
CA GLN A 686 -1.19 -56.69 -49.31
C GLN A 686 -0.77 -56.08 -47.97
N ALA A 687 0.45 -55.54 -47.87
CA ALA A 687 0.92 -54.86 -46.67
C ALA A 687 0.07 -53.62 -46.33
N LEU A 688 -0.27 -52.80 -47.34
CA LEU A 688 -1.11 -51.62 -47.13
C LEU A 688 -2.55 -51.97 -46.73
N LYS A 689 -3.13 -53.05 -47.27
CA LYS A 689 -4.46 -53.53 -46.85
C LYS A 689 -4.47 -53.95 -45.39
N ILE A 690 -3.48 -54.74 -44.96
CA ILE A 690 -3.34 -55.14 -43.54
C ILE A 690 -3.19 -53.91 -42.64
N GLN A 691 -2.37 -52.92 -43.04
CA GLN A 691 -2.21 -51.68 -42.29
C GLN A 691 -3.48 -50.82 -42.25
N LEU A 692 -4.33 -50.88 -43.28
CA LEU A 692 -5.60 -50.16 -43.34
C LEU A 692 -6.65 -50.83 -42.43
N GLU A 693 -6.76 -52.16 -42.49
CA GLU A 693 -7.65 -52.95 -41.63
C GLU A 693 -7.32 -52.73 -40.14
N SER A 694 -6.04 -52.87 -39.77
CA SER A 694 -5.58 -52.57 -38.40
C SER A 694 -5.92 -51.13 -37.97
N ARG A 695 -5.81 -50.15 -38.87
CA ARG A 695 -6.15 -48.76 -38.54
C ARG A 695 -7.65 -48.54 -38.35
N LEU A 696 -8.49 -49.22 -39.13
CA LEU A 696 -9.94 -49.16 -38.99
C LEU A 696 -10.41 -49.83 -37.69
N GLU A 697 -9.77 -50.92 -37.29
CA GLU A 697 -10.00 -51.57 -36.00
C GLU A 697 -9.62 -50.65 -34.82
N GLU A 698 -8.45 -50.00 -34.87
CA GLU A 698 -8.04 -49.00 -33.87
C GLU A 698 -9.08 -47.87 -33.76
N MET A 699 -9.54 -47.33 -34.89
CA MET A 699 -10.55 -46.27 -34.92
C MET A 699 -11.91 -46.72 -34.36
N SER A 700 -12.30 -47.99 -34.57
CA SER A 700 -13.55 -48.55 -34.03
C SER A 700 -13.47 -48.84 -32.54
N SER A 701 -12.28 -49.09 -32.00
CA SER A 701 -12.06 -49.36 -30.57
C SER A 701 -11.96 -48.09 -29.72
N ALA A 702 -11.75 -46.93 -30.35
CA ALA A 702 -11.61 -45.62 -29.72
C ALA A 702 -12.91 -44.79 -29.72
N GLN A 703 -13.99 -45.31 -30.32
CA GLN A 703 -15.36 -44.76 -30.28
C GLN A 703 -16.16 -45.43 -29.17
#